data_AF-A0A8H3I8I6-F1
#
_entry.id   AF-A0A8H3I8I6-F1
#
_cell.length_a   1.000
_cell.length_b   1.000
_cell.length_c   1.000
_cell.angle_alpha   90.00
_cell.angle_beta   90.00
_cell.angle_gamma   90.00
#
_symmetry.space_group_name_H-M   'P 1'
#
loop_
_entity.id
_entity.type
_entity.pdbx_description
1 polymer ?
#
loop_
_entity_poly.entity_id
_entity_poly.type
_entity_poly.pdbx_seq_one_letter_code
_entity_poly.pdbx_strand_id
1 'polypeptide(L)'
;MTEHGDVSGHLNESSLREWSMPTHNKFPLKKLPDPLQIDSIPPYESSSDQAELEAQTPTAHKPTLKGVGKSDCEVKIVSIFECESEIPPEAFADRNSAWTSDAMQDIFANARTLTPTGGDSHSVVGSRAAQARKAYRRPFLARRGNSSTPRLARQPTRPTGPSKYVSGATIRRLTSDKWAVRKQAFSGGKQDGSRLLKQIQKQLIFSATCRTSHMNATISTPEIYGLKVPRAGEQSNIIVDMEYIPFHDVAFIMLEQDKAVNEWLINAAISVVDYELTNSSSVPLKEVMPEFHKKANSIKKAMAQSILLSEKEIKSTSEQIDALLQHYDGLPELHIPVGTCHGDLTLQNMLVDPINRELCVFDFLDCFVESPLQDLAKLLQDVRHQWFFTQVEIPDGKEARAVATLAFFNDKIRSDYDFYEFWEALALFEFMCLARILPYMTNDREKHCILHGLQRISEDLAPTSSHNVASVESSSDSYDSEPESPDRIPNDKTTVIVPALGPDLAQVFFDGQIKLLTVNPNGRPLIVDCVSSLGTDKVSRIIIAVPKSLILQHFDTPAAFERLFDSLGPEKRSKLEFFYPEQKTRDVIDTVTAVIQKRNVSGSIFVKDANNNFAHSVDAGNYTAFLSIVKEENPIRSSHPRAHNRSYSKGDLRPLQKRDLRPDLIDATKKSYVSFSYDNIVSNISHASFVSSQFCCGGYGFLSAADFLASAQRLRAALQAANLDRHPGTTGGLKIIDVIWQMICEGHLFFGAKVSEYDDWGSLAAWSAYKATYTTHWVDMVQLERVLARPDASAGLQDILDNPRRSIIFYTGKGEEHVGRVREVVRKVGGTAAGRKLQMLHSVVSPNMMGVESDLRDLGL
;
A
#
# COMPACT_ATOMS: atom_id res chain seq x y z
N MET A 1 15.09 25.49 56.09
CA MET A 1 15.87 26.75 56.06
C MET A 1 15.77 27.25 54.62
N THR A 2 14.94 28.26 54.32
CA THR A 2 15.13 29.72 54.58
C THR A 2 16.36 30.26 53.85
N GLU A 3 16.34 31.36 53.09
CA GLU A 3 15.27 32.33 52.77
C GLU A 3 15.67 33.24 51.56
N HIS A 4 14.71 34.05 51.12
CA HIS A 4 14.71 35.25 50.24
C HIS A 4 15.99 36.03 49.80
N GLY A 5 15.83 36.78 48.69
CA GLY A 5 16.60 38.00 48.33
C GLY A 5 17.33 37.90 46.96
N ASP A 6 16.84 38.31 45.78
CA ASP A 6 16.11 39.51 45.29
C ASP A 6 17.03 40.63 44.72
N VAL A 7 16.48 41.44 43.79
CA VAL A 7 16.93 42.77 43.28
C VAL A 7 17.77 42.85 41.97
N SER A 8 17.01 42.99 40.85
CA SER A 8 17.16 43.99 39.76
C SER A 8 18.26 43.93 38.67
N GLY A 9 17.92 44.42 37.45
CA GLY A 9 18.91 45.01 36.54
C GLY A 9 18.64 45.05 35.01
N HIS A 10 17.72 45.91 34.54
CA HIS A 10 17.67 46.50 33.18
C HIS A 10 17.66 45.61 31.89
N LEU A 11 16.55 45.67 31.15
CA LEU A 11 16.56 45.77 29.68
C LEU A 11 15.58 46.85 29.21
N ASN A 12 15.96 47.60 28.17
CA ASN A 12 15.26 48.79 27.69
C ASN A 12 14.05 48.45 26.78
N GLU A 13 12.98 49.23 26.91
CA GLU A 13 11.88 49.27 25.95
C GLU A 13 12.22 50.11 24.73
N SER A 14 11.86 49.64 23.53
CA SER A 14 11.51 50.53 22.42
C SER A 14 10.67 49.83 21.34
N SER A 15 9.53 50.44 20.99
CA SER A 15 8.72 50.20 19.78
C SER A 15 7.94 48.89 19.62
N LEU A 16 6.96 48.66 20.50
CA LEU A 16 5.71 47.99 20.09
C LEU A 16 4.80 49.02 19.39
N ARG A 17 4.38 48.74 18.15
CA ARG A 17 3.27 49.43 17.49
C ARG A 17 2.06 48.51 17.42
N GLU A 18 0.95 49.00 17.94
CA GLU A 18 -0.34 48.31 17.96
C GLU A 18 -0.83 48.01 16.54
N TRP A 19 -1.32 46.79 16.31
CA TRP A 19 -2.17 46.46 15.15
C TRP A 19 -3.54 46.01 15.67
N SER A 20 -4.55 46.83 15.37
CA SER A 20 -5.92 46.71 15.84
C SER A 20 -6.68 45.54 15.19
N MET A 21 -7.37 44.73 16.00
CA MET A 21 -8.39 43.79 15.48
C MET A 21 -9.68 44.54 15.09
N PRO A 22 -10.27 44.29 13.91
CA PRO A 22 -11.58 44.83 13.55
C PRO A 22 -12.71 44.11 14.29
N THR A 23 -13.47 44.85 15.10
CA THR A 23 -14.67 44.35 15.78
C THR A 23 -15.87 44.16 14.84
N HIS A 24 -16.81 43.31 15.27
CA HIS A 24 -18.10 43.02 14.63
C HIS A 24 -18.76 44.18 13.86
N ASN A 25 -19.10 43.92 12.59
CA ASN A 25 -20.14 44.67 11.89
C ASN A 25 -21.34 43.74 11.58
N LYS A 26 -22.52 44.11 12.08
CA LYS A 26 -23.80 43.44 11.79
C LYS A 26 -24.28 43.86 10.40
N PHE A 27 -24.63 42.89 9.55
CA PHE A 27 -25.48 43.12 8.38
C PHE A 27 -26.70 42.17 8.42
N PRO A 28 -27.85 42.55 7.83
CA PRO A 28 -29.14 42.02 8.24
C PRO A 28 -29.52 40.71 7.53
N LEU A 29 -30.20 39.83 8.27
CA LEU A 29 -30.92 38.68 7.74
C LEU A 29 -32.03 39.15 6.76
N LYS A 30 -31.84 38.90 5.47
CA LYS A 30 -32.97 38.90 4.52
C LYS A 30 -33.75 37.60 4.67
N LYS A 31 -35.07 37.73 4.83
CA LYS A 31 -36.01 36.60 4.87
C LYS A 31 -35.87 35.75 3.61
N LEU A 32 -35.84 34.43 3.79
CA LEU A 32 -36.17 33.48 2.73
C LEU A 32 -37.66 33.62 2.37
N PRO A 33 -38.05 33.53 1.08
CA PRO A 33 -39.45 33.50 0.69
C PRO A 33 -40.07 32.12 0.97
N ASP A 34 -41.35 32.11 1.34
CA ASP A 34 -42.12 30.88 1.56
C ASP A 34 -42.26 30.03 0.28
N PRO A 35 -42.38 28.70 0.41
CA PRO A 35 -42.59 27.82 -0.74
C PRO A 35 -43.96 28.05 -1.37
N LEU A 36 -43.97 28.43 -2.65
CA LEU A 36 -45.21 28.57 -3.44
C LEU A 36 -45.89 27.21 -3.61
N GLN A 37 -47.16 27.15 -3.22
CA GLN A 37 -48.10 26.11 -3.65
C GLN A 37 -48.24 26.18 -5.18
N ILE A 38 -48.27 25.02 -5.84
CA ILE A 38 -48.69 24.91 -7.24
C ILE A 38 -49.89 23.96 -7.26
N ASP A 39 -51.05 24.51 -7.60
CA ASP A 39 -52.31 23.79 -7.69
C ASP A 39 -52.37 22.85 -8.90
N SER A 40 -53.16 21.79 -8.74
CA SER A 40 -53.42 20.75 -9.74
C SER A 40 -54.55 21.11 -10.71
N ILE A 41 -54.29 21.14 -12.03
CA ILE A 41 -55.32 21.04 -13.09
C ILE A 41 -54.75 20.29 -14.33
N PRO A 42 -55.54 19.89 -15.35
CA PRO A 42 -55.91 18.49 -15.60
C PRO A 42 -55.30 17.89 -16.90
N PRO A 43 -55.48 16.59 -17.19
CA PRO A 43 -55.08 16.02 -18.47
C PRO A 43 -56.06 16.40 -19.60
N TYR A 44 -55.56 16.56 -20.82
CA TYR A 44 -56.39 16.57 -22.03
C TYR A 44 -55.74 15.74 -23.14
N GLU A 45 -56.59 15.09 -23.93
CA GLU A 45 -56.25 14.03 -24.89
C GLU A 45 -55.78 14.59 -26.23
N SER A 46 -54.97 13.82 -26.98
CA SER A 46 -54.87 13.95 -28.43
C SER A 46 -54.65 12.58 -29.07
N SER A 47 -55.50 12.23 -30.03
CA SER A 47 -55.70 10.89 -30.57
C SER A 47 -54.87 10.58 -31.83
N SER A 48 -54.29 9.39 -31.82
CA SER A 48 -54.25 8.35 -32.88
C SER A 48 -53.70 8.60 -34.31
N ASP A 49 -53.10 7.50 -34.81
CA ASP A 49 -52.93 7.08 -36.22
C ASP A 49 -51.81 7.74 -37.08
N GLN A 50 -50.95 7.00 -37.81
CA GLN A 50 -50.61 5.56 -37.80
C GLN A 50 -49.36 5.34 -38.69
N ALA A 51 -48.35 4.56 -38.26
CA ALA A 51 -47.42 3.77 -39.12
C ALA A 51 -46.30 3.12 -38.27
N GLU A 52 -45.92 1.89 -38.60
CA GLU A 52 -45.13 1.00 -37.73
C GLU A 52 -43.60 1.14 -37.87
N LEU A 53 -42.89 1.11 -36.74
CA LEU A 53 -41.69 0.27 -36.58
C LEU A 53 -41.45 0.01 -35.08
N GLU A 54 -41.88 -1.16 -34.59
CA GLU A 54 -41.87 -1.47 -33.16
C GLU A 54 -40.46 -1.73 -32.60
N ALA A 55 -39.93 -0.79 -31.83
CA ALA A 55 -38.85 -1.04 -30.90
C ALA A 55 -39.43 -1.59 -29.59
N GLN A 56 -39.27 -2.90 -29.35
CA GLN A 56 -39.69 -3.54 -28.10
C GLN A 56 -38.85 -3.02 -26.91
N THR A 57 -39.34 -1.98 -26.22
CA THR A 57 -38.93 -1.71 -24.84
C THR A 57 -39.34 -2.90 -23.96
N PRO A 58 -38.40 -3.58 -23.28
CA PRO A 58 -38.77 -4.58 -22.30
C PRO A 58 -39.47 -3.85 -21.14
N THR A 59 -40.77 -4.08 -21.01
CA THR A 59 -41.48 -3.73 -19.78
C THR A 59 -40.74 -4.40 -18.62
N ALA A 60 -40.45 -3.64 -17.56
CA ALA A 60 -39.71 -4.15 -16.42
C ALA A 60 -40.43 -5.38 -15.86
N HIS A 61 -39.84 -6.56 -16.07
CA HIS A 61 -40.41 -7.82 -15.63
C HIS A 61 -40.50 -7.78 -14.10
N LYS A 62 -41.71 -7.56 -13.56
CA LYS A 62 -41.99 -7.79 -12.13
C LYS A 62 -41.75 -9.28 -11.88
N PRO A 63 -40.67 -9.69 -11.19
CA PRO A 63 -40.39 -11.10 -11.01
C PRO A 63 -41.33 -11.60 -9.92
N THR A 64 -42.42 -12.25 -10.32
CA THR A 64 -43.22 -13.07 -9.41
C THR A 64 -42.38 -14.30 -9.05
N LEU A 65 -41.48 -14.14 -8.07
CA LEU A 65 -40.60 -15.17 -7.55
C LEU A 65 -41.41 -16.33 -6.92
N LYS A 66 -41.80 -17.26 -7.78
CA LYS A 66 -42.19 -18.62 -7.41
C LYS A 66 -40.92 -19.44 -7.15
N GLY A 67 -40.70 -19.80 -5.88
CA GLY A 67 -40.06 -21.07 -5.53
C GLY A 67 -38.58 -21.10 -5.14
N VAL A 68 -37.75 -20.08 -5.45
CA VAL A 68 -36.33 -20.09 -5.04
C VAL A 68 -35.90 -18.71 -4.55
N GLY A 69 -35.25 -18.64 -3.39
CA GLY A 69 -34.59 -17.42 -2.89
C GLY A 69 -35.39 -16.54 -1.91
N LYS A 70 -36.59 -16.93 -1.47
CA LYS A 70 -37.23 -16.32 -0.30
C LYS A 70 -36.57 -16.84 0.98
N SER A 71 -36.45 -15.99 2.00
CA SER A 71 -36.05 -16.43 3.33
C SER A 71 -37.07 -17.42 3.89
N ASP A 72 -36.59 -18.61 4.24
CA ASP A 72 -37.27 -19.64 5.03
C ASP A 72 -37.14 -19.40 6.56
N CYS A 73 -36.66 -18.21 6.95
CA CYS A 73 -36.71 -17.62 8.29
C CYS A 73 -37.59 -16.36 8.27
N GLU A 74 -38.39 -16.15 9.31
CA GLU A 74 -39.08 -14.87 9.53
C GLU A 74 -38.03 -13.77 9.70
N VAL A 75 -38.10 -12.72 8.87
CA VAL A 75 -37.11 -11.62 8.89
C VAL A 75 -37.48 -10.64 10.01
N LYS A 76 -36.83 -10.79 11.16
CA LYS A 76 -36.94 -9.93 12.33
C LYS A 76 -35.57 -9.80 13.00
N ILE A 77 -35.30 -8.67 13.65
CA ILE A 77 -34.07 -8.55 14.42
C ILE A 77 -34.18 -9.45 15.67
N VAL A 78 -33.32 -10.45 15.75
CA VAL A 78 -33.32 -11.46 16.83
C VAL A 78 -32.84 -10.82 18.13
N SER A 79 -33.64 -10.92 19.18
CA SER A 79 -33.27 -10.44 20.51
C SER A 79 -32.32 -11.40 21.22
N ILE A 80 -31.55 -10.88 22.19
CA ILE A 80 -30.69 -11.73 23.03
C ILE A 80 -31.48 -12.82 23.76
N PHE A 81 -32.72 -12.53 24.19
CA PHE A 81 -33.59 -13.51 24.85
C PHE A 81 -33.97 -14.68 23.93
N GLU A 82 -34.31 -14.41 22.66
CA GLU A 82 -34.62 -15.45 21.67
C GLU A 82 -33.40 -16.30 21.31
N CYS A 83 -32.18 -15.75 21.42
CA CYS A 83 -30.95 -16.52 21.27
C CYS A 83 -30.65 -17.35 22.53
N GLU A 84 -30.83 -16.78 23.73
CA GLU A 84 -30.59 -17.46 25.01
C GLU A 84 -31.55 -18.62 25.26
N SER A 85 -32.81 -18.54 24.80
CA SER A 85 -33.80 -19.63 24.94
C SER A 85 -33.47 -20.89 24.12
N GLU A 86 -32.65 -20.76 23.08
CA GLU A 86 -32.26 -21.85 22.18
C GLU A 86 -30.92 -22.51 22.57
N ILE A 87 -30.20 -21.95 23.55
CA ILE A 87 -28.95 -22.52 24.07
C ILE A 87 -29.30 -23.46 25.24
N PRO A 88 -28.84 -24.73 25.25
CA PRO A 88 -29.11 -25.65 26.36
C PRO A 88 -28.61 -25.09 27.70
N PRO A 89 -29.35 -25.26 28.82
CA PRO A 89 -28.90 -24.85 30.16
C PRO A 89 -27.51 -25.39 30.54
N GLU A 90 -27.22 -26.62 30.12
CA GLU A 90 -25.92 -27.30 30.30
C GLU A 90 -24.78 -26.61 29.53
N ALA A 91 -25.06 -25.98 28.38
CA ALA A 91 -24.07 -25.24 27.60
C ALA A 91 -23.72 -23.86 28.22
N PHE A 92 -24.57 -23.35 29.12
CA PHE A 92 -24.27 -22.21 29.99
C PHE A 92 -23.48 -22.60 31.25
N ALA A 93 -23.57 -23.86 31.70
CA ALA A 93 -22.88 -24.34 32.89
C ALA A 93 -21.34 -24.41 32.74
N ASP A 94 -20.83 -24.37 31.50
CA ASP A 94 -19.40 -24.27 31.17
C ASP A 94 -18.85 -22.84 31.32
N ARG A 95 -19.67 -21.88 31.79
CA ARG A 95 -19.16 -20.62 32.35
C ARG A 95 -18.41 -20.95 33.64
N ASN A 96 -17.09 -20.80 33.62
CA ASN A 96 -16.28 -20.66 34.83
C ASN A 96 -16.78 -19.43 35.62
N SER A 97 -17.75 -19.65 36.50
CA SER A 97 -18.59 -18.64 37.16
C SER A 97 -17.88 -17.80 38.22
N ALA A 98 -16.57 -17.98 38.37
CA ALA A 98 -15.74 -17.21 39.30
C ALA A 98 -15.43 -15.78 38.82
N TRP A 99 -15.57 -15.49 37.51
CA TRP A 99 -15.04 -14.26 36.89
C TRP A 99 -16.08 -13.36 36.19
N THR A 100 -17.37 -13.66 36.29
CA THR A 100 -18.42 -12.76 35.80
C THR A 100 -18.65 -11.63 36.80
N SER A 101 -18.01 -10.48 36.57
CA SER A 101 -18.20 -9.26 37.38
C SER A 101 -19.65 -8.75 37.29
N ASP A 102 -20.06 -7.94 38.28
CA ASP A 102 -21.38 -7.29 38.30
C ASP A 102 -21.60 -6.43 37.04
N ALA A 103 -20.55 -5.76 36.55
CA ALA A 103 -20.59 -5.01 35.29
C ALA A 103 -20.94 -5.90 34.07
N MET A 104 -20.51 -7.17 34.07
CA MET A 104 -20.95 -8.11 33.03
C MET A 104 -22.45 -8.40 33.17
N GLN A 105 -22.96 -8.60 34.39
CA GLN A 105 -24.40 -8.81 34.63
C GLN A 105 -25.23 -7.60 34.19
N ASP A 106 -24.75 -6.38 34.44
CA ASP A 106 -25.37 -5.14 33.97
C ASP A 106 -25.35 -5.02 32.44
N ILE A 107 -24.25 -5.40 31.76
CA ILE A 107 -24.19 -5.47 30.29
C ILE A 107 -25.20 -6.48 29.75
N PHE A 108 -25.31 -7.68 30.35
CA PHE A 108 -26.35 -8.66 30.00
C PHE A 108 -27.76 -8.09 30.23
N ALA A 109 -28.01 -7.39 31.34
CA ALA A 109 -29.31 -6.77 31.65
C ALA A 109 -29.67 -5.62 30.70
N ASN A 110 -28.69 -4.80 30.30
CA ASN A 110 -28.87 -3.74 29.31
C ASN A 110 -29.12 -4.32 27.91
N ALA A 111 -28.34 -5.32 27.48
CA ALA A 111 -28.59 -6.03 26.22
C ALA A 111 -29.97 -6.70 26.16
N ARG A 112 -30.48 -7.16 27.30
CA ARG A 112 -31.83 -7.72 27.46
C ARG A 112 -32.96 -6.67 27.40
N THR A 113 -32.73 -5.43 27.82
CA THR A 113 -33.79 -4.40 27.86
C THR A 113 -33.95 -3.62 26.56
N LEU A 114 -32.98 -3.71 25.64
CA LEU A 114 -33.00 -3.01 24.35
C LEU A 114 -33.72 -3.83 23.26
N THR A 115 -35.03 -3.62 23.11
CA THR A 115 -35.70 -4.05 21.89
C THR A 115 -35.14 -3.30 20.67
N PRO A 116 -34.89 -3.97 19.53
CA PRO A 116 -34.45 -3.30 18.30
C PRO A 116 -35.58 -2.42 17.74
N THR A 117 -35.60 -1.15 18.10
CA THR A 117 -36.55 -0.16 17.55
C THR A 117 -36.19 0.15 16.10
N GLY A 118 -36.94 -0.46 15.18
CA GLY A 118 -36.75 -0.22 13.74
C GLY A 118 -37.10 1.23 13.36
N GLY A 119 -36.08 2.05 13.10
CA GLY A 119 -36.25 3.43 12.66
C GLY A 119 -34.95 4.11 12.26
N ASP A 120 -33.99 4.18 13.19
CA ASP A 120 -32.89 5.14 13.08
C ASP A 120 -31.59 4.54 12.53
N SER A 121 -31.42 4.68 11.21
CA SER A 121 -30.09 4.63 10.59
C SER A 121 -29.32 5.90 10.94
N HIS A 122 -28.65 5.91 12.09
CA HIS A 122 -27.86 7.06 12.53
C HIS A 122 -26.64 7.26 11.63
N SER A 123 -26.74 8.23 10.71
CA SER A 123 -25.58 8.78 10.00
C SER A 123 -24.58 9.39 10.98
N VAL A 124 -23.37 8.84 11.05
CA VAL A 124 -22.36 9.23 12.04
C VAL A 124 -21.45 10.33 11.50
N VAL A 125 -21.49 11.50 12.14
CA VAL A 125 -20.66 12.65 11.79
C VAL A 125 -19.51 12.82 12.80
N GLY A 126 -18.28 12.75 12.31
CA GLY A 126 -17.16 13.56 12.84
C GLY A 126 -16.00 12.82 13.51
N SER A 127 -14.83 12.83 12.85
CA SER A 127 -13.56 12.43 13.48
C SER A 127 -12.68 13.62 13.84
N ARG A 128 -12.28 13.69 15.12
CA ARG A 128 -11.06 14.31 15.72
C ARG A 128 -11.18 14.30 17.26
N ALA A 129 -12.37 14.55 17.80
CA ALA A 129 -12.63 14.54 19.24
C ALA A 129 -12.47 13.15 19.91
N ALA A 130 -12.59 12.05 19.15
CA ALA A 130 -12.45 10.69 19.67
C ALA A 130 -11.01 10.35 20.11
N GLN A 131 -9.99 10.81 19.37
CA GLN A 131 -8.58 10.56 19.72
C GLN A 131 -8.21 11.20 21.06
N ALA A 132 -8.67 12.42 21.31
CA ALA A 132 -8.48 13.11 22.59
C ALA A 132 -9.15 12.38 23.78
N ARG A 133 -10.20 11.59 23.54
CA ARG A 133 -10.88 10.78 24.57
C ARG A 133 -10.20 9.42 24.83
N LYS A 134 -9.37 8.90 23.91
CA LYS A 134 -8.68 7.60 24.05
C LYS A 134 -7.80 7.56 25.32
N ALA A 135 -7.05 8.64 25.57
CA ALA A 135 -6.19 8.78 26.76
C ALA A 135 -6.95 8.79 28.10
N TYR A 136 -8.23 9.17 28.11
CA TYR A 136 -9.07 9.22 29.31
C TYR A 136 -9.92 7.96 29.53
N ARG A 137 -9.94 7.01 28.58
CA ARG A 137 -10.71 5.76 28.70
C ARG A 137 -9.91 4.64 29.34
N ARG A 138 -8.58 4.61 29.15
CA ARG A 138 -7.76 3.49 29.61
C ARG A 138 -7.81 3.37 31.15
N PRO A 139 -8.07 2.17 31.70
CA PRO A 139 -8.09 1.95 33.14
C PRO A 139 -6.71 2.22 33.76
N PHE A 140 -6.70 2.43 35.09
CA PHE A 140 -5.48 2.67 35.86
C PHE A 140 -4.68 1.38 36.04
N LEU A 141 -4.06 0.91 34.95
CA LEU A 141 -3.23 -0.29 34.91
C LEU A 141 -1.78 0.04 35.25
N ALA A 142 -1.12 -0.90 35.92
CA ALA A 142 0.28 -0.79 36.31
C ALA A 142 1.20 -0.61 35.07
N ARG A 143 2.21 0.26 35.22
CA ARG A 143 3.20 0.55 34.20
C ARG A 143 4.57 0.05 34.62
N ARG A 144 5.35 -0.44 33.66
CA ARG A 144 6.72 -0.92 33.88
C ARG A 144 7.67 0.21 34.24
N GLY A 145 8.69 -0.10 35.05
CA GLY A 145 9.85 0.77 35.27
C GLY A 145 10.86 0.68 34.11
N ASN A 146 11.39 1.83 33.67
CA ASN A 146 12.27 1.91 32.50
C ASN A 146 13.62 1.16 32.67
N SER A 147 13.95 0.28 31.72
CA SER A 147 15.35 -0.03 31.36
C SER A 147 15.46 -0.51 29.90
N SER A 148 16.61 -0.32 29.26
CA SER A 148 16.82 -0.27 27.81
C SER A 148 17.12 -1.61 27.10
N THR A 149 16.77 -1.69 25.81
CA THR A 149 16.92 -2.84 24.90
C THR A 149 18.28 -2.95 24.19
N PRO A 150 18.75 -4.19 23.90
CA PRO A 150 19.64 -4.45 22.76
C PRO A 150 19.23 -5.66 21.87
N ARG A 151 19.85 -5.77 20.68
CA ARG A 151 19.44 -6.61 19.51
C ARG A 151 20.08 -8.03 19.44
N LEU A 152 19.49 -8.89 18.61
CA LEU A 152 19.86 -10.29 18.29
C LEU A 152 20.24 -10.51 16.79
N ALA A 153 20.86 -11.66 16.47
CA ALA A 153 21.16 -12.12 15.09
C ALA A 153 21.10 -13.68 14.98
N ARG A 154 20.88 -14.23 13.77
CA ARG A 154 20.48 -15.65 13.54
C ARG A 154 21.00 -16.27 12.22
N GLN A 155 20.99 -17.61 12.10
CA GLN A 155 21.38 -18.42 10.91
C GLN A 155 20.15 -18.98 10.12
N PRO A 156 20.30 -19.52 8.88
CA PRO A 156 19.21 -20.18 8.13
C PRO A 156 19.51 -21.55 7.42
N THR A 157 18.46 -22.33 7.11
CA THR A 157 18.39 -23.41 6.07
C THR A 157 16.99 -23.48 5.40
N ARG A 158 16.67 -24.45 4.51
CA ARG A 158 15.62 -24.33 3.44
C ARG A 158 14.98 -25.71 2.98
N PRO A 159 14.02 -25.83 1.99
CA PRO A 159 12.55 -25.98 2.25
C PRO A 159 11.73 -27.00 1.38
N THR A 160 10.37 -27.08 1.56
CA THR A 160 9.19 -27.30 0.62
C THR A 160 7.95 -27.83 1.41
N GLY A 161 6.66 -27.93 0.97
CA GLY A 161 5.85 -27.62 -0.25
C GLY A 161 4.30 -27.77 0.04
N PRO A 162 3.29 -27.45 -0.84
CA PRO A 162 1.94 -27.01 -0.35
C PRO A 162 0.61 -27.64 -0.94
N SER A 163 -0.58 -27.25 -0.38
CA SER A 163 -2.00 -27.53 -0.83
C SER A 163 -3.07 -26.48 -0.32
N LYS A 164 -4.39 -26.58 -0.66
CA LYS A 164 -5.49 -25.53 -0.61
C LYS A 164 -6.82 -25.87 0.16
N TYR A 165 -7.69 -24.88 0.47
CA TYR A 165 -8.99 -24.98 1.23
C TYR A 165 -10.26 -24.26 0.64
N VAL A 166 -11.47 -24.44 1.24
CA VAL A 166 -12.83 -23.93 0.83
C VAL A 166 -13.73 -23.54 2.04
N SER A 167 -14.68 -22.58 1.89
CA SER A 167 -15.69 -22.15 2.90
C SER A 167 -17.13 -22.04 2.32
N GLY A 168 -18.17 -22.03 3.16
CA GLY A 168 -19.57 -22.34 2.78
C GLY A 168 -20.69 -21.34 3.20
N ALA A 169 -20.40 -20.04 3.32
CA ALA A 169 -21.44 -19.01 3.52
C ALA A 169 -22.17 -18.66 2.20
N THR A 170 -23.43 -18.20 2.27
CA THR A 170 -24.19 -17.79 1.07
C THR A 170 -24.87 -16.43 1.24
N ILE A 171 -24.84 -15.59 0.20
CA ILE A 171 -25.57 -14.31 0.16
C ILE A 171 -27.01 -14.58 -0.26
N ARG A 172 -27.97 -13.98 0.44
CA ARG A 172 -29.40 -14.05 0.15
C ARG A 172 -30.02 -12.66 0.11
N ARG A 173 -31.05 -12.51 -0.74
CA ARG A 173 -31.88 -11.31 -0.81
C ARG A 173 -33.11 -11.50 0.08
N LEU A 174 -33.30 -10.65 1.09
CA LEU A 174 -34.44 -10.73 2.00
C LEU A 174 -35.64 -9.94 1.48
N THR A 175 -35.40 -8.72 0.98
CA THR A 175 -36.42 -7.83 0.40
C THR A 175 -35.91 -7.19 -0.90
N SER A 176 -36.63 -6.20 -1.45
CA SER A 176 -36.13 -5.39 -2.57
C SER A 176 -34.79 -4.70 -2.28
N ASP A 177 -34.55 -4.40 -1.01
CA ASP A 177 -33.57 -3.45 -0.48
C ASP A 177 -32.63 -4.08 0.56
N LYS A 178 -33.05 -5.15 1.25
CA LYS A 178 -32.24 -5.84 2.27
C LYS A 178 -31.63 -7.15 1.79
N TRP A 179 -30.39 -7.37 2.20
CA TRP A 179 -29.59 -8.57 1.92
C TRP A 179 -29.05 -9.16 3.23
N ALA A 180 -28.77 -10.46 3.22
CA ALA A 180 -28.25 -11.19 4.36
C ALA A 180 -27.16 -12.18 3.95
N VAL A 181 -26.23 -12.42 4.86
CA VAL A 181 -25.29 -13.55 4.82
C VAL A 181 -25.88 -14.68 5.65
N ARG A 182 -26.01 -15.87 5.05
CA ARG A 182 -26.46 -17.08 5.73
C ARG A 182 -25.27 -17.92 6.18
N LYS A 183 -25.15 -18.17 7.49
CA LYS A 183 -24.24 -19.14 8.11
C LYS A 183 -25.03 -20.38 8.55
N GLN A 184 -24.49 -21.58 8.34
CA GLN A 184 -25.15 -22.84 8.68
C GLN A 184 -24.20 -23.78 9.42
N ALA A 185 -24.66 -24.37 10.53
CA ALA A 185 -23.99 -25.47 11.21
C ALA A 185 -24.77 -26.77 10.98
N PHE A 186 -24.08 -27.78 10.44
CA PHE A 186 -24.69 -29.06 10.09
C PHE A 186 -24.86 -29.97 11.30
N SER A 187 -26.03 -30.61 11.42
CA SER A 187 -26.27 -31.67 12.42
C SER A 187 -25.22 -32.79 12.27
N GLY A 188 -24.44 -33.04 13.32
CA GLY A 188 -23.34 -34.02 13.31
C GLY A 188 -22.03 -33.56 12.66
N GLY A 189 -21.89 -32.27 12.33
CA GLY A 189 -20.65 -31.69 11.83
C GLY A 189 -19.55 -31.57 12.90
N LYS A 190 -18.30 -31.32 12.48
CA LYS A 190 -17.15 -31.09 13.40
C LYS A 190 -17.31 -29.85 14.30
N GLN A 191 -18.19 -28.92 13.94
CA GLN A 191 -18.65 -27.85 14.81
C GLN A 191 -20.05 -28.22 15.28
N ASP A 192 -20.20 -28.47 16.58
CA ASP A 192 -21.51 -28.50 17.23
C ASP A 192 -22.19 -27.13 17.02
N GLY A 193 -23.49 -27.15 16.71
CA GLY A 193 -24.31 -25.96 16.54
C GLY A 193 -24.32 -25.05 17.78
N SER A 194 -24.07 -25.60 18.98
CA SER A 194 -23.87 -24.81 20.20
C SER A 194 -22.79 -23.73 20.06
N ARG A 195 -21.69 -24.00 19.34
CA ARG A 195 -20.62 -23.01 19.08
C ARG A 195 -21.15 -21.82 18.27
N LEU A 196 -21.97 -22.08 17.25
CA LEU A 196 -22.54 -21.02 16.43
C LEU A 196 -23.51 -20.15 17.26
N LEU A 197 -24.31 -20.76 18.13
CA LEU A 197 -25.19 -20.00 19.03
C LEU A 197 -24.41 -19.10 20.00
N LYS A 198 -23.32 -19.61 20.62
CA LYS A 198 -22.47 -18.79 21.52
C LYS A 198 -21.80 -17.62 20.81
N GLN A 199 -21.30 -17.83 19.59
CA GLN A 199 -20.82 -16.75 18.71
C GLN A 199 -21.89 -15.66 18.53
N ILE A 200 -23.12 -16.05 18.18
CA ILE A 200 -24.22 -15.10 17.97
C ILE A 200 -24.62 -14.39 19.27
N GLN A 201 -24.58 -15.07 20.42
CA GLN A 201 -24.80 -14.44 21.72
C GLN A 201 -23.76 -13.34 21.98
N LYS A 202 -22.46 -13.59 21.80
CA LYS A 202 -21.40 -12.56 21.94
C LYS A 202 -21.62 -11.39 20.97
N GLN A 203 -21.98 -11.67 19.72
CA GLN A 203 -22.26 -10.65 18.71
C GLN A 203 -23.44 -9.74 19.08
N LEU A 204 -24.53 -10.30 19.62
CA LEU A 204 -25.71 -9.54 20.09
C LEU A 204 -25.38 -8.65 21.30
N ILE A 205 -24.56 -9.15 22.25
CA ILE A 205 -24.09 -8.38 23.41
C ILE A 205 -23.22 -7.19 22.93
N PHE A 206 -22.32 -7.43 21.98
CA PHE A 206 -21.48 -6.39 21.40
C PHE A 206 -22.30 -5.34 20.62
N SER A 207 -23.30 -5.75 19.82
CA SER A 207 -24.25 -4.82 19.18
C SER A 207 -24.95 -3.92 20.20
N ALA A 208 -25.51 -4.51 21.27
CA ALA A 208 -26.16 -3.74 22.33
C ALA A 208 -25.20 -2.77 23.04
N THR A 209 -23.94 -3.18 23.19
CA THR A 209 -22.86 -2.37 23.77
C THR A 209 -22.52 -1.17 22.88
N CYS A 210 -22.34 -1.38 21.57
CA CYS A 210 -22.14 -0.30 20.59
C CYS A 210 -23.32 0.69 20.52
N ARG A 211 -24.55 0.23 20.79
CA ARG A 211 -25.76 1.09 20.81
C ARG A 211 -25.93 1.92 22.08
N THR A 212 -25.44 1.45 23.24
CA THR A 212 -25.66 2.11 24.55
C THR A 212 -24.44 2.85 25.07
N SER A 213 -23.29 2.20 25.00
CA SER A 213 -22.03 2.83 25.35
C SER A 213 -21.67 3.81 24.25
N HIS A 214 -21.04 4.93 24.60
CA HIS A 214 -20.33 5.75 23.61
C HIS A 214 -19.04 5.06 23.13
N MET A 215 -19.05 3.72 23.05
CA MET A 215 -18.12 2.95 22.24
C MET A 215 -18.16 3.57 20.84
N ASN A 216 -16.98 3.74 20.26
CA ASN A 216 -16.75 4.77 19.24
C ASN A 216 -17.80 4.61 18.12
N ALA A 217 -18.52 5.68 17.75
CA ALA A 217 -19.62 5.60 16.77
C ALA A 217 -19.18 5.14 15.35
N THR A 218 -17.89 4.85 15.20
CA THR A 218 -17.19 4.27 14.06
C THR A 218 -17.02 2.75 14.19
N ILE A 219 -17.68 2.06 15.12
CA ILE A 219 -17.58 0.60 15.33
C ILE A 219 -18.98 -0.02 15.31
N SER A 220 -19.13 -1.09 14.54
CA SER A 220 -20.38 -1.83 14.37
C SER A 220 -20.14 -3.34 14.30
N THR A 221 -21.24 -4.09 14.20
CA THR A 221 -21.28 -5.55 13.96
C THR A 221 -22.56 -5.84 13.18
N PRO A 222 -22.63 -6.89 12.33
CA PRO A 222 -23.85 -7.18 11.58
C PRO A 222 -25.03 -7.51 12.51
N GLU A 223 -26.20 -6.93 12.24
CA GLU A 223 -27.44 -7.30 12.95
C GLU A 223 -27.91 -8.70 12.57
N ILE A 224 -28.60 -9.38 13.50
CA ILE A 224 -29.09 -10.75 13.29
C ILE A 224 -30.54 -10.72 12.82
N TYR A 225 -30.78 -11.08 11.56
CA TYR A 225 -32.09 -11.00 10.89
C TYR A 225 -32.93 -12.28 10.95
N GLY A 226 -32.36 -13.39 11.43
CA GLY A 226 -33.09 -14.63 11.63
C GLY A 226 -32.23 -15.71 12.26
N LEU A 227 -32.82 -16.45 13.20
CA LEU A 227 -32.26 -17.65 13.82
C LEU A 227 -33.25 -18.80 13.65
N LYS A 228 -32.77 -19.96 13.21
CA LYS A 228 -33.56 -21.19 13.12
C LYS A 228 -32.76 -22.35 13.71
N VAL A 229 -33.30 -22.94 14.76
CA VAL A 229 -32.73 -24.08 15.49
C VAL A 229 -33.64 -25.30 15.27
N PRO A 230 -33.09 -26.51 15.07
CA PRO A 230 -33.88 -27.75 14.99
C PRO A 230 -34.60 -28.03 16.31
N ARG A 231 -35.78 -28.63 16.27
CA ARG A 231 -36.43 -29.10 17.52
C ARG A 231 -35.68 -30.30 18.08
N ALA A 232 -35.80 -30.53 19.40
CA ALA A 232 -35.20 -31.69 20.04
C ALA A 232 -35.62 -33.01 19.35
N GLY A 233 -34.64 -33.72 18.77
CA GLY A 233 -34.85 -34.95 17.99
C GLY A 233 -34.86 -34.77 16.46
N GLU A 234 -34.90 -33.54 15.93
CA GLU A 234 -34.81 -33.27 14.48
C GLU A 234 -33.35 -33.15 14.03
N GLN A 235 -32.91 -34.00 13.09
CA GLN A 235 -31.63 -33.84 12.39
C GLN A 235 -31.75 -32.76 11.31
N SER A 236 -31.68 -31.48 11.73
CA SER A 236 -31.65 -30.33 10.84
C SER A 236 -30.45 -29.42 11.15
N ASN A 237 -30.19 -28.45 10.28
CA ASN A 237 -29.07 -27.51 10.47
C ASN A 237 -29.51 -26.35 11.37
N ILE A 238 -28.61 -25.84 12.22
CA ILE A 238 -28.78 -24.49 12.77
C ILE A 238 -28.47 -23.50 11.65
N ILE A 239 -29.35 -22.53 11.45
CA ILE A 239 -29.26 -21.52 10.40
C ILE A 239 -29.34 -20.14 11.03
N VAL A 240 -28.41 -19.27 10.66
CA VAL A 240 -28.39 -17.86 11.03
C VAL A 240 -28.36 -17.03 9.76
N ASP A 241 -29.30 -16.10 9.62
CA ASP A 241 -29.25 -15.02 8.64
C ASP A 241 -28.84 -13.73 9.38
N MET A 242 -27.71 -13.16 9.00
CA MET A 242 -27.21 -11.88 9.53
C MET A 242 -27.10 -10.85 8.41
N GLU A 243 -27.03 -9.57 8.76
CA GLU A 243 -26.95 -8.46 7.84
C GLU A 243 -25.77 -8.57 6.87
N TYR A 244 -26.01 -8.26 5.59
CA TYR A 244 -24.94 -8.11 4.61
C TYR A 244 -24.37 -6.68 4.65
N ILE A 245 -23.13 -6.57 5.11
CA ILE A 245 -22.39 -5.29 5.20
C ILE A 245 -21.59 -5.09 3.89
N PRO A 246 -21.90 -4.08 3.06
CA PRO A 246 -21.28 -3.86 1.75
C PRO A 246 -19.94 -3.08 1.85
N PHE A 247 -19.13 -3.41 2.85
CA PHE A 247 -17.85 -2.74 3.16
C PHE A 247 -16.67 -3.49 2.53
N HIS A 248 -15.47 -2.89 2.60
CA HIS A 248 -14.24 -3.50 2.08
C HIS A 248 -13.54 -4.37 3.14
N ASP A 249 -12.85 -5.42 2.71
CA ASP A 249 -11.93 -6.16 3.59
C ASP A 249 -10.67 -5.32 3.93
N VAL A 250 -9.97 -5.71 5.00
CA VAL A 250 -8.74 -5.04 5.45
C VAL A 250 -7.61 -5.11 4.41
N ALA A 251 -7.56 -6.15 3.56
CA ALA A 251 -6.50 -6.26 2.56
C ALA A 251 -6.62 -5.15 1.50
N PHE A 252 -7.83 -4.85 1.03
CA PHE A 252 -8.10 -3.69 0.17
C PHE A 252 -7.66 -2.38 0.83
N ILE A 253 -7.97 -2.19 2.13
CA ILE A 253 -7.57 -0.98 2.87
C ILE A 253 -6.04 -0.84 2.94
N MET A 254 -5.34 -1.92 3.30
CA MET A 254 -3.87 -1.93 3.35
C MET A 254 -3.22 -1.70 1.99
N LEU A 255 -3.79 -2.24 0.92
CA LEU A 255 -3.17 -2.25 -0.40
C LEU A 255 -3.48 -1.01 -1.25
N GLU A 256 -4.61 -0.33 -1.02
CA GLU A 256 -5.04 0.80 -1.85
C GLU A 256 -5.23 2.13 -1.08
N GLN A 257 -5.58 2.11 0.22
CA GLN A 257 -5.88 3.34 0.97
C GLN A 257 -4.63 4.01 1.57
N ASP A 258 -4.74 5.30 1.87
CA ASP A 258 -3.62 6.11 2.37
C ASP A 258 -3.16 5.74 3.80
N LYS A 259 -2.05 6.35 4.27
CA LYS A 259 -1.54 6.09 5.63
C LYS A 259 -2.55 6.49 6.71
N ALA A 260 -3.31 7.57 6.54
CA ALA A 260 -4.22 8.10 7.55
C ALA A 260 -5.53 7.28 7.69
N VAL A 261 -5.93 6.57 6.64
CA VAL A 261 -6.99 5.55 6.69
C VAL A 261 -6.47 4.29 7.38
N ASN A 262 -5.28 3.81 7.01
CA ASN A 262 -4.64 2.65 7.65
C ASN A 262 -4.36 2.88 9.14
N GLU A 263 -3.85 4.06 9.51
CA GLU A 263 -3.63 4.47 10.90
C GLU A 263 -4.95 4.57 11.69
N TRP A 264 -6.02 5.03 11.05
CA TRP A 264 -7.34 5.05 11.68
C TRP A 264 -7.90 3.62 11.87
N LEU A 265 -7.74 2.72 10.90
CA LEU A 265 -8.19 1.33 10.98
C LEU A 265 -7.55 0.61 12.19
N ILE A 266 -6.22 0.64 12.31
CA ILE A 266 -5.54 -0.01 13.44
C ILE A 266 -5.89 0.66 14.77
N ASN A 267 -6.11 1.99 14.79
CA ASN A 267 -6.61 2.68 15.98
C ASN A 267 -8.06 2.30 16.35
N ALA A 268 -8.91 2.01 15.36
CA ALA A 268 -10.28 1.56 15.58
C ALA A 268 -10.28 0.14 16.18
N ALA A 269 -9.49 -0.77 15.63
CA ALA A 269 -9.29 -2.11 16.18
C ALA A 269 -8.70 -2.08 17.60
N ILE A 270 -7.67 -1.26 17.84
CA ILE A 270 -7.13 -1.00 19.19
C ILE A 270 -8.21 -0.44 20.12
N SER A 271 -9.15 0.38 19.62
CA SER A 271 -10.22 0.96 20.45
C SER A 271 -11.32 -0.03 20.85
N VAL A 272 -11.46 -1.17 20.16
CA VAL A 272 -12.24 -2.32 20.63
C VAL A 272 -11.58 -2.89 21.88
N VAL A 273 -10.28 -3.18 21.82
CA VAL A 273 -9.50 -3.69 22.96
C VAL A 273 -9.48 -2.69 24.12
N ASP A 274 -9.26 -1.39 23.88
CA ASP A 274 -9.28 -0.36 24.92
C ASP A 274 -10.63 -0.34 25.67
N TYR A 275 -11.75 -0.53 24.97
CA TYR A 275 -13.07 -0.60 25.58
C TYR A 275 -13.20 -1.83 26.49
N GLU A 276 -12.83 -3.00 26.00
CA GLU A 276 -12.90 -4.24 26.80
C GLU A 276 -11.94 -4.21 28.01
N LEU A 277 -10.75 -3.64 27.85
CA LEU A 277 -9.82 -3.37 28.96
C LEU A 277 -10.49 -2.51 30.04
N THR A 278 -11.23 -1.46 29.65
CA THR A 278 -11.90 -0.55 30.59
C THR A 278 -12.94 -1.25 31.46
N ASN A 279 -13.56 -2.33 30.96
CA ASN A 279 -14.56 -3.12 31.68
C ASN A 279 -13.99 -4.40 32.34
N SER A 280 -12.69 -4.66 32.16
CA SER A 280 -12.01 -5.83 32.72
C SER A 280 -11.67 -5.67 34.21
N SER A 281 -11.61 -6.80 34.92
CA SER A 281 -11.10 -6.89 36.29
C SER A 281 -9.62 -7.27 36.26
N SER A 282 -8.81 -6.68 37.15
CA SER A 282 -7.40 -7.06 37.31
C SER A 282 -7.30 -8.29 38.21
N VAL A 283 -6.66 -9.35 37.72
CA VAL A 283 -6.60 -10.67 38.37
C VAL A 283 -5.15 -11.19 38.37
N PRO A 284 -4.62 -11.73 39.49
CA PRO A 284 -3.33 -12.40 39.53
C PRO A 284 -3.25 -13.59 38.57
N LEU A 285 -2.18 -13.70 37.78
CA LEU A 285 -2.01 -14.72 36.74
C LEU A 285 -2.18 -16.16 37.28
N LYS A 286 -1.72 -16.43 38.50
CA LYS A 286 -1.88 -17.74 39.19
C LYS A 286 -3.32 -18.26 39.22
N GLU A 287 -4.31 -17.38 39.20
CA GLU A 287 -5.73 -17.72 39.32
C GLU A 287 -6.33 -18.21 37.99
N VAL A 288 -5.69 -17.88 36.85
CA VAL A 288 -6.07 -18.37 35.51
C VAL A 288 -5.13 -19.44 34.94
N MET A 289 -3.91 -19.58 35.47
CA MET A 289 -2.94 -20.60 35.01
C MET A 289 -3.50 -22.04 34.90
N PRO A 290 -4.41 -22.52 35.79
CA PRO A 290 -5.02 -23.84 35.63
C PRO A 290 -5.74 -24.05 34.28
N GLU A 291 -6.39 -23.02 33.73
CA GLU A 291 -7.05 -23.09 32.42
C GLU A 291 -6.04 -23.09 31.26
N PHE A 292 -4.90 -22.40 31.41
CA PHE A 292 -3.76 -22.51 30.49
C PHE A 292 -3.19 -23.93 30.46
N HIS A 293 -2.92 -24.54 31.62
CA HIS A 293 -2.46 -25.93 31.74
C HIS A 293 -3.47 -26.92 31.13
N LYS A 294 -4.76 -26.77 31.44
CA LYS A 294 -5.85 -27.59 30.86
C LYS A 294 -5.91 -27.44 29.34
N LYS A 295 -5.79 -26.21 28.81
CA LYS A 295 -5.83 -25.97 27.36
C LYS A 295 -4.58 -26.47 26.65
N ALA A 296 -3.40 -26.31 27.23
CA ALA A 296 -2.15 -26.86 26.72
C ALA A 296 -2.21 -28.39 26.58
N ASN A 297 -2.72 -29.08 27.61
CA ASN A 297 -2.94 -30.53 27.55
C ASN A 297 -3.94 -30.94 26.47
N SER A 298 -4.99 -30.14 26.22
CA SER A 298 -5.91 -30.33 25.08
C SER A 298 -5.19 -30.16 23.74
N ILE A 299 -4.32 -29.15 23.59
CA ILE A 299 -3.54 -28.89 22.37
C ILE A 299 -2.58 -30.05 22.09
N LYS A 300 -1.75 -30.47 23.05
CA LYS A 300 -0.78 -31.57 22.87
C LYS A 300 -1.47 -32.87 22.42
N LYS A 301 -2.62 -33.21 23.01
CA LYS A 301 -3.43 -34.38 22.61
C LYS A 301 -3.96 -34.27 21.18
N ALA A 302 -4.40 -33.09 20.76
CA ALA A 302 -4.91 -32.85 19.41
C ALA A 302 -3.78 -32.79 18.36
N MET A 303 -2.61 -32.26 18.71
CA MET A 303 -1.42 -32.24 17.84
C MET A 303 -0.94 -33.64 17.45
N ALA A 304 -1.03 -34.61 18.37
CA ALA A 304 -0.72 -36.02 18.10
C ALA A 304 -1.64 -36.67 17.05
N GLN A 305 -2.73 -36.01 16.64
CA GLN A 305 -3.66 -36.43 15.59
C GLN A 305 -3.46 -35.66 14.28
N SER A 306 -2.52 -34.70 14.22
CA SER A 306 -2.26 -33.88 13.04
C SER A 306 -1.46 -34.65 11.99
N ILE A 307 -1.91 -34.59 10.74
CA ILE A 307 -1.22 -35.22 9.59
C ILE A 307 -0.07 -34.36 9.02
N LEU A 308 0.00 -33.08 9.39
CA LEU A 308 1.00 -32.13 8.84
C LEU A 308 2.25 -31.99 9.70
N LEU A 309 2.18 -32.41 10.97
CA LEU A 309 3.27 -32.29 11.94
C LEU A 309 4.04 -33.60 12.04
N SER A 310 5.37 -33.52 11.95
CA SER A 310 6.27 -34.63 12.28
C SER A 310 6.35 -34.85 13.79
N GLU A 311 6.73 -36.05 14.20
CA GLU A 311 6.98 -36.39 15.61
C GLU A 311 7.99 -35.43 16.27
N LYS A 312 8.99 -34.96 15.51
CA LYS A 312 9.98 -33.97 15.96
C LYS A 312 9.34 -32.61 16.23
N GLU A 313 8.47 -32.13 15.34
CA GLU A 313 7.74 -30.86 15.54
C GLU A 313 6.77 -30.97 16.72
N ILE A 314 6.04 -32.09 16.85
CA ILE A 314 5.13 -32.34 17.99
C ILE A 314 5.90 -32.34 19.31
N LYS A 315 7.03 -33.06 19.38
CA LYS A 315 7.89 -33.10 20.56
C LYS A 315 8.45 -31.72 20.90
N SER A 316 9.12 -31.06 19.94
CA SER A 316 9.74 -29.75 20.12
C SER A 316 8.73 -28.68 20.55
N THR A 317 7.51 -28.73 20.01
CA THR A 317 6.46 -27.77 20.40
C THR A 317 5.89 -28.11 21.78
N SER A 318 5.77 -29.39 22.12
CA SER A 318 5.34 -29.80 23.46
C SER A 318 6.32 -29.32 24.53
N GLU A 319 7.63 -29.42 24.25
CA GLU A 319 8.72 -28.90 25.09
C GLU A 319 8.65 -27.36 25.20
N GLN A 320 8.37 -26.64 24.12
CA GLN A 320 8.15 -25.18 24.16
C GLN A 320 6.91 -24.81 24.99
N ILE A 321 5.80 -25.54 24.87
CA ILE A 321 4.60 -25.35 25.70
C ILE A 321 4.93 -25.54 27.19
N ASP A 322 5.70 -26.58 27.55
CA ASP A 322 6.08 -26.83 28.94
C ASP A 322 7.01 -25.75 29.49
N ALA A 323 8.01 -25.32 28.72
CA ALA A 323 8.91 -24.23 29.11
C ALA A 323 8.17 -22.89 29.29
N LEU A 324 7.22 -22.60 28.40
CA LEU A 324 6.35 -21.42 28.49
C LEU A 324 5.53 -21.44 29.80
N LEU A 325 4.82 -22.54 30.07
CA LEU A 325 3.98 -22.66 31.27
C LEU A 325 4.83 -22.57 32.54
N GLN A 326 5.98 -23.25 32.58
CA GLN A 326 6.92 -23.19 33.71
C GLN A 326 7.44 -21.76 33.96
N HIS A 327 7.68 -20.97 32.91
CA HIS A 327 8.08 -19.57 33.04
C HIS A 327 6.98 -18.73 33.72
N TYR A 328 5.73 -18.85 33.28
CA TYR A 328 4.61 -18.09 33.83
C TYR A 328 4.07 -18.59 35.18
N ASP A 329 4.20 -19.88 35.49
CA ASP A 329 3.99 -20.42 36.84
C ASP A 329 4.98 -19.77 37.84
N GLY A 330 6.14 -19.32 37.37
CA GLY A 330 7.13 -18.54 38.12
C GLY A 330 6.78 -17.06 38.34
N LEU A 331 5.69 -16.56 37.73
CA LEU A 331 5.23 -15.17 37.83
C LEU A 331 3.80 -15.08 38.44
N PRO A 332 3.52 -15.69 39.61
CA PRO A 332 2.16 -15.90 40.10
C PRO A 332 1.41 -14.60 40.43
N GLU A 333 2.13 -13.55 40.83
CA GLU A 333 1.57 -12.24 41.21
C GLU A 333 1.51 -11.22 40.04
N LEU A 334 1.93 -11.60 38.83
CA LEU A 334 1.76 -10.76 37.63
C LEU A 334 0.27 -10.56 37.38
N HIS A 335 -0.21 -9.31 37.32
CA HIS A 335 -1.63 -9.04 37.15
C HIS A 335 -2.02 -8.93 35.66
N ILE A 336 -3.14 -9.54 35.29
CA ILE A 336 -3.71 -9.48 33.94
C ILE A 336 -5.15 -8.95 33.95
N PRO A 337 -5.64 -8.34 32.85
CA PRO A 337 -7.05 -8.01 32.70
C PRO A 337 -7.86 -9.26 32.30
N VAL A 338 -8.89 -9.58 33.07
CA VAL A 338 -9.86 -10.66 32.80
C VAL A 338 -11.24 -10.02 32.61
N GLY A 339 -11.93 -10.36 31.53
CA GLY A 339 -13.15 -9.67 31.11
C GLY A 339 -13.58 -10.08 29.71
N THR A 340 -14.64 -9.44 29.20
CA THR A 340 -15.15 -9.70 27.84
C THR A 340 -14.08 -9.45 26.76
N CYS A 341 -14.20 -10.17 25.64
CA CYS A 341 -13.39 -9.98 24.44
C CYS A 341 -14.11 -10.51 23.20
N HIS A 342 -13.67 -10.08 22.00
CA HIS A 342 -14.14 -10.61 20.72
C HIS A 342 -13.72 -12.09 20.54
N GLY A 343 -12.51 -12.43 20.98
CA GLY A 343 -11.94 -13.79 21.01
C GLY A 343 -11.30 -14.27 19.71
N ASP A 344 -11.68 -13.65 18.58
CA ASP A 344 -11.04 -13.87 17.27
C ASP A 344 -10.84 -12.56 16.49
N LEU A 345 -10.32 -11.52 17.15
CA LEU A 345 -10.11 -10.19 16.55
C LEU A 345 -8.94 -10.16 15.54
N THR A 346 -9.08 -10.93 14.45
CA THR A 346 -8.17 -10.97 13.31
C THR A 346 -8.56 -9.93 12.25
N LEU A 347 -7.64 -9.57 11.37
CA LEU A 347 -7.88 -8.64 10.25
C LEU A 347 -8.85 -9.22 9.20
N GLN A 348 -9.04 -10.54 9.16
CA GLN A 348 -10.02 -11.20 8.30
C GLN A 348 -11.46 -11.05 8.83
N ASN A 349 -11.61 -10.85 10.14
CA ASN A 349 -12.87 -10.70 10.85
C ASN A 349 -13.30 -9.21 10.96
N MET A 350 -12.84 -8.38 10.01
CA MET A 350 -13.05 -6.95 9.95
C MET A 350 -13.48 -6.52 8.54
N LEU A 351 -14.53 -5.70 8.47
CA LEU A 351 -14.95 -4.98 7.27
C LEU A 351 -14.91 -3.46 7.53
N VAL A 352 -14.55 -2.69 6.52
CA VAL A 352 -14.21 -1.27 6.64
C VAL A 352 -14.92 -0.41 5.60
N ASP A 353 -15.60 0.64 6.06
CA ASP A 353 -15.96 1.79 5.23
C ASP A 353 -14.89 2.89 5.40
N PRO A 354 -14.01 3.11 4.41
CA PRO A 354 -12.96 4.13 4.49
C PRO A 354 -13.50 5.57 4.34
N ILE A 355 -14.72 5.74 3.80
CA ILE A 355 -15.35 7.04 3.56
C ILE A 355 -15.97 7.54 4.85
N ASN A 356 -16.85 6.73 5.44
CA ASN A 356 -17.52 7.07 6.70
C ASN A 356 -16.63 6.81 7.93
N ARG A 357 -15.49 6.12 7.74
CA ARG A 357 -14.60 5.65 8.80
C ARG A 357 -15.35 4.77 9.79
N GLU A 358 -15.89 3.67 9.28
CA GLU A 358 -16.60 2.66 10.08
C GLU A 358 -15.88 1.32 10.02
N LEU A 359 -15.73 0.66 11.18
CA LEU A 359 -15.14 -0.67 11.34
C LEU A 359 -16.23 -1.62 11.85
N CYS A 360 -16.65 -2.55 11.00
CA CYS A 360 -17.57 -3.61 11.35
C CYS A 360 -16.79 -4.89 11.71
N VAL A 361 -17.00 -5.42 12.91
CA VAL A 361 -16.37 -6.67 13.40
C VAL A 361 -17.37 -7.82 13.45
N PHE A 362 -16.92 -9.05 13.21
CA PHE A 362 -17.77 -10.24 13.15
C PHE A 362 -16.99 -11.53 13.45
N ASP A 363 -17.68 -12.68 13.55
CA ASP A 363 -17.08 -13.99 13.89
C ASP A 363 -16.47 -14.09 15.31
N PHE A 364 -17.14 -13.48 16.28
CA PHE A 364 -16.87 -13.62 17.72
C PHE A 364 -16.71 -15.08 18.17
N LEU A 365 -15.72 -15.36 19.03
CA LEU A 365 -15.47 -16.70 19.58
C LEU A 365 -15.30 -16.71 21.11
N ASP A 366 -15.59 -17.86 21.71
CA ASP A 366 -15.33 -18.12 23.13
C ASP A 366 -13.84 -18.41 23.41
N CYS A 367 -13.38 -17.90 24.54
CA CYS A 367 -12.03 -18.07 25.04
C CYS A 367 -12.02 -18.98 26.27
N PHE A 368 -10.91 -19.69 26.47
CA PHE A 368 -10.69 -20.53 27.65
C PHE A 368 -10.30 -19.68 28.88
N VAL A 369 -9.75 -18.49 28.62
CA VAL A 369 -9.64 -17.36 29.53
C VAL A 369 -10.21 -16.17 28.76
N GLU A 370 -11.36 -15.64 29.17
CA GLU A 370 -11.93 -14.42 28.59
C GLU A 370 -11.10 -13.23 29.10
N SER A 371 -10.40 -12.57 28.17
CA SER A 371 -9.46 -11.50 28.46
C SER A 371 -9.24 -10.64 27.22
N PRO A 372 -9.18 -9.30 27.34
CA PRO A 372 -8.76 -8.42 26.24
C PRO A 372 -7.36 -8.73 25.68
N LEU A 373 -6.50 -9.43 26.43
CA LEU A 373 -5.19 -9.90 25.94
C LEU A 373 -5.33 -10.95 24.83
N GLN A 374 -6.44 -11.69 24.79
CA GLN A 374 -6.72 -12.63 23.71
C GLN A 374 -6.97 -11.90 22.38
N ASP A 375 -7.58 -10.71 22.40
CA ASP A 375 -7.76 -9.89 21.19
C ASP A 375 -6.46 -9.23 20.76
N LEU A 376 -5.62 -8.76 21.69
CA LEU A 376 -4.26 -8.31 21.36
C LEU A 376 -3.42 -9.42 20.72
N ALA A 377 -3.49 -10.63 21.26
CA ALA A 377 -2.82 -11.79 20.68
C ALA A 377 -3.36 -12.14 19.29
N LYS A 378 -4.64 -11.88 19.01
CA LYS A 378 -5.25 -12.07 17.68
C LYS A 378 -4.82 -11.02 16.65
N LEU A 379 -4.69 -9.77 17.06
CA LEU A 379 -4.08 -8.74 16.22
C LEU A 379 -2.61 -9.06 15.92
N LEU A 380 -1.83 -9.45 16.94
CA LEU A 380 -0.41 -9.80 16.79
C LEU A 380 -0.19 -11.10 15.98
N GLN A 381 -1.11 -12.06 16.05
CA GLN A 381 -1.14 -13.24 15.16
C GLN A 381 -1.04 -12.80 13.69
N ASP A 382 -1.80 -11.78 13.27
CA ASP A 382 -1.73 -11.24 11.91
C ASP A 382 -0.50 -10.35 11.68
N VAL A 383 -0.27 -9.34 12.52
CA VAL A 383 0.69 -8.26 12.20
C VAL A 383 2.14 -8.59 12.54
N ARG A 384 2.38 -9.37 13.61
CA ARG A 384 3.73 -9.80 14.06
C ARG A 384 4.07 -11.19 13.56
N HIS A 385 3.12 -12.11 13.63
CA HIS A 385 3.32 -13.51 13.25
C HIS A 385 2.94 -13.83 11.81
N GLN A 386 2.46 -12.82 11.06
CA GLN A 386 2.28 -12.88 9.60
C GLN A 386 1.19 -13.87 9.13
N TRP A 387 0.27 -14.24 10.03
CA TRP A 387 -0.89 -15.09 9.70
C TRP A 387 -1.77 -14.50 8.60
N PHE A 388 -1.86 -13.17 8.53
CA PHE A 388 -2.56 -12.45 7.46
C PHE A 388 -2.20 -12.97 6.06
N PHE A 389 -0.92 -13.24 5.81
CA PHE A 389 -0.48 -13.74 4.50
C PHE A 389 -0.96 -15.16 4.23
N THR A 390 -1.21 -16.01 5.23
CA THR A 390 -1.74 -17.37 4.99
C THR A 390 -3.21 -17.33 4.59
N GLN A 391 -3.96 -16.31 5.01
CA GLN A 391 -5.39 -16.15 4.75
C GLN A 391 -5.72 -15.28 3.52
N VAL A 392 -4.79 -14.42 3.08
CA VAL A 392 -5.00 -13.47 1.99
C VAL A 392 -4.03 -13.71 0.82
N GLU A 393 -4.56 -13.71 -0.40
CA GLU A 393 -3.76 -13.68 -1.63
C GLU A 393 -3.36 -12.22 -1.95
N ILE A 394 -2.06 -11.94 -1.99
CA ILE A 394 -1.53 -10.60 -2.26
C ILE A 394 -1.18 -10.48 -3.74
N PRO A 395 -1.70 -9.49 -4.47
CA PRO A 395 -1.35 -9.27 -5.88
C PRO A 395 0.15 -9.04 -6.11
N ASP A 396 0.64 -9.51 -7.24
CA ASP A 396 2.02 -9.31 -7.70
C ASP A 396 2.44 -7.83 -7.66
N GLY A 397 3.52 -7.53 -6.94
CA GLY A 397 4.06 -6.19 -6.79
C GLY A 397 3.43 -5.34 -5.68
N LYS A 398 2.55 -5.91 -4.85
CA LYS A 398 1.95 -5.30 -3.65
C LYS A 398 2.52 -5.85 -2.33
N GLU A 399 3.36 -6.89 -2.36
CA GLU A 399 3.91 -7.57 -1.19
C GLU A 399 4.70 -6.62 -0.28
N ALA A 400 5.51 -5.75 -0.88
CA ALA A 400 6.31 -4.77 -0.17
C ALA A 400 5.44 -3.77 0.63
N ARG A 401 4.33 -3.32 0.02
CA ARG A 401 3.35 -2.47 0.70
C ARG A 401 2.69 -3.22 1.87
N ALA A 402 2.30 -4.47 1.66
CA ALA A 402 1.65 -5.27 2.69
C ALA A 402 2.55 -5.49 3.93
N VAL A 403 3.81 -5.90 3.74
CA VAL A 403 4.74 -6.10 4.88
C VAL A 403 5.04 -4.79 5.61
N ALA A 404 5.17 -3.66 4.89
CA ALA A 404 5.38 -2.35 5.47
C ALA A 404 4.18 -1.89 6.33
N THR A 405 2.96 -2.10 5.84
CA THR A 405 1.74 -1.74 6.57
C THR A 405 1.49 -2.65 7.79
N LEU A 406 1.78 -3.95 7.71
CA LEU A 406 1.73 -4.85 8.88
C LEU A 406 2.77 -4.48 9.95
N ALA A 407 4.00 -4.14 9.54
CA ALA A 407 5.03 -3.66 10.47
C ALA A 407 4.57 -2.37 11.19
N PHE A 408 4.00 -1.42 10.43
CA PHE A 408 3.39 -0.22 11.00
C PHE A 408 2.25 -0.52 12.00
N PHE A 409 1.38 -1.50 11.71
CA PHE A 409 0.34 -1.91 12.64
C PHE A 409 0.90 -2.55 13.92
N ASN A 410 1.91 -3.43 13.79
CA ASN A 410 2.65 -3.99 14.92
C ASN A 410 3.25 -2.89 15.80
N ASP A 411 3.93 -1.92 15.19
CA ASP A 411 4.59 -0.83 15.92
C ASP A 411 3.58 0.08 16.64
N LYS A 412 2.38 0.28 16.05
CA LYS A 412 1.26 0.97 16.70
C LYS A 412 0.70 0.20 17.90
N ILE A 413 0.49 -1.12 17.79
CA ILE A 413 0.05 -1.94 18.94
C ILE A 413 1.10 -1.89 20.05
N ARG A 414 2.39 -2.07 19.72
CA ARG A 414 3.50 -2.00 20.69
C ARG A 414 3.54 -0.65 21.40
N SER A 415 3.61 0.45 20.64
CA SER A 415 3.66 1.81 21.20
C SER A 415 2.46 2.17 22.07
N ASP A 416 1.31 1.54 21.88
CA ASP A 416 0.11 1.79 22.68
C ASP A 416 0.06 0.96 23.97
N TYR A 417 0.86 -0.11 24.10
CA TYR A 417 0.68 -1.11 25.17
C TYR A 417 1.95 -1.68 25.84
N ASP A 418 3.14 -1.55 25.25
CA ASP A 418 4.36 -2.22 25.75
C ASP A 418 4.85 -1.74 27.13
N PHE A 419 4.47 -0.53 27.51
CA PHE A 419 4.75 0.07 28.81
C PHE A 419 3.84 -0.41 29.95
N TYR A 420 2.80 -1.22 29.69
CA TYR A 420 1.98 -1.82 30.75
C TYR A 420 2.59 -3.12 31.28
N GLU A 421 2.35 -3.40 32.56
CA GLU A 421 2.83 -4.63 33.21
C GLU A 421 2.26 -5.89 32.56
N PHE A 422 0.96 -5.91 32.23
CA PHE A 422 0.30 -7.05 31.58
C PHE A 422 0.91 -7.44 30.23
N TRP A 423 1.70 -6.57 29.58
CA TRP A 423 2.43 -6.92 28.35
C TRP A 423 3.44 -8.06 28.60
N GLU A 424 3.84 -8.32 29.86
CA GLU A 424 4.64 -9.50 30.22
C GLU A 424 3.86 -10.79 30.00
N ALA A 425 2.57 -10.82 30.33
CA ALA A 425 1.71 -11.97 30.09
C ALA A 425 1.30 -12.12 28.61
N LEU A 426 1.44 -11.09 27.77
CA LEU A 426 0.90 -11.14 26.40
C LEU A 426 1.54 -12.26 25.55
N ALA A 427 2.82 -12.57 25.76
CA ALA A 427 3.48 -13.67 25.06
C ALA A 427 2.91 -15.06 25.41
N LEU A 428 2.34 -15.27 26.62
CA LEU A 428 1.56 -16.47 26.96
C LEU A 428 0.31 -16.58 26.08
N PHE A 429 -0.44 -15.47 25.92
CA PHE A 429 -1.63 -15.42 25.08
C PHE A 429 -1.30 -15.59 23.59
N GLU A 430 -0.26 -14.92 23.08
CA GLU A 430 0.20 -15.07 21.69
C GLU A 430 0.61 -16.51 21.38
N PHE A 431 1.44 -17.13 22.23
CA PHE A 431 1.90 -18.50 22.02
C PHE A 431 0.71 -19.46 22.02
N MET A 432 -0.20 -19.34 22.99
CA MET A 432 -1.37 -20.20 23.08
C MET A 432 -2.37 -19.96 21.93
N CYS A 433 -2.47 -18.73 21.43
CA CYS A 433 -3.27 -18.38 20.25
C CYS A 433 -2.76 -19.12 19.01
N LEU A 434 -1.45 -19.08 18.76
CA LEU A 434 -0.80 -19.78 17.66
C LEU A 434 -0.82 -21.31 17.84
N ALA A 435 -0.49 -21.83 19.02
CA ALA A 435 -0.46 -23.26 19.31
C ALA A 435 -1.84 -23.93 19.20
N ARG A 436 -2.93 -23.20 19.47
CA ARG A 436 -4.32 -23.66 19.25
C ARG A 436 -4.62 -23.95 17.78
N ILE A 437 -3.89 -23.37 16.83
CA ILE A 437 -4.12 -23.55 15.39
C ILE A 437 -3.48 -24.84 14.88
N LEU A 438 -2.36 -25.28 15.47
CA LEU A 438 -1.56 -26.45 15.04
C LEU A 438 -2.35 -27.72 14.69
N PRO A 439 -3.38 -28.15 15.46
CA PRO A 439 -4.13 -29.38 15.14
C PRO A 439 -5.08 -29.23 13.95
N TYR A 440 -5.39 -28.00 13.54
CA TYR A 440 -6.39 -27.65 12.52
C TYR A 440 -5.78 -27.07 11.25
N MET A 441 -4.45 -26.97 11.19
CA MET A 441 -3.74 -26.44 10.03
C MET A 441 -4.03 -27.25 8.77
N THR A 442 -4.01 -26.53 7.66
CA THR A 442 -4.57 -26.98 6.40
C THR A 442 -3.50 -27.27 5.34
N ASN A 443 -2.36 -26.59 5.49
CA ASN A 443 -1.28 -26.57 4.51
C ASN A 443 0.07 -26.20 5.17
N ASP A 444 1.17 -26.45 4.46
CA ASP A 444 2.51 -26.16 4.98
C ASP A 444 2.82 -24.67 5.15
N ARG A 445 2.14 -23.75 4.45
CA ARG A 445 2.35 -22.30 4.64
C ARG A 445 1.89 -21.87 6.03
N GLU A 446 0.72 -22.35 6.46
CA GLU A 446 0.23 -22.19 7.83
C GLU A 446 1.18 -22.85 8.83
N LYS A 447 1.62 -24.10 8.57
CA LYS A 447 2.59 -24.80 9.44
C LYS A 447 3.86 -23.99 9.68
N HIS A 448 4.50 -23.52 8.61
CA HIS A 448 5.71 -22.72 8.71
C HIS A 448 5.45 -21.38 9.44
N CYS A 449 4.31 -20.72 9.15
CA CYS A 449 3.90 -19.48 9.81
C CYS A 449 3.76 -19.67 11.34
N ILE A 450 2.97 -20.66 11.76
CA ILE A 450 2.72 -20.94 13.18
C ILE A 450 4.00 -21.37 13.89
N LEU A 451 4.73 -22.36 13.38
CA LEU A 451 5.96 -22.85 14.03
C LEU A 451 7.04 -21.76 14.12
N HIS A 452 7.17 -20.90 13.11
CA HIS A 452 8.08 -19.75 13.18
C HIS A 452 7.60 -18.70 14.21
N GLY A 453 6.30 -18.48 14.35
CA GLY A 453 5.73 -17.61 15.39
C GLY A 453 5.99 -18.13 16.80
N LEU A 454 5.76 -19.43 17.05
CA LEU A 454 6.04 -20.08 18.35
C LEU A 454 7.54 -20.05 18.69
N GLN A 455 8.40 -20.31 17.71
CA GLN A 455 9.84 -20.22 17.86
C GLN A 455 10.30 -18.79 18.16
N ARG A 456 9.72 -17.78 17.49
CA ARG A 456 10.00 -16.35 17.77
C ARG A 456 9.63 -15.98 19.20
N ILE A 457 8.43 -16.37 19.67
CA ILE A 457 7.99 -16.08 21.05
C ILE A 457 8.90 -16.78 22.06
N SER A 458 9.32 -18.02 21.78
CA SER A 458 10.27 -18.77 22.62
C SER A 458 11.65 -18.10 22.67
N GLU A 459 12.11 -17.49 21.57
CA GLU A 459 13.37 -16.72 21.50
C GLU A 459 13.26 -15.39 22.26
N ASP A 460 12.12 -14.71 22.19
CA ASP A 460 11.85 -13.46 22.92
C ASP A 460 11.73 -13.68 24.45
N LEU A 461 11.39 -14.90 24.90
CA LEU A 461 11.28 -15.33 26.30
C LEU A 461 12.54 -16.00 26.85
N ALA A 462 13.48 -16.40 26.00
CA ALA A 462 14.69 -17.04 26.46
C ALA A 462 15.49 -16.05 27.34
N PRO A 463 15.94 -16.45 28.54
CA PRO A 463 16.85 -15.61 29.30
C PRO A 463 18.05 -15.31 28.41
N THR A 464 18.43 -14.04 28.31
CA THR A 464 19.60 -13.60 27.54
C THR A 464 20.86 -14.13 28.18
N SER A 465 21.16 -15.40 27.87
CA SER A 465 22.41 -16.06 28.22
C SER A 465 23.50 -15.13 27.73
N SER A 466 24.34 -14.68 28.65
CA SER A 466 25.46 -13.79 28.38
C SER A 466 26.17 -14.27 27.12
N HIS A 467 25.97 -13.58 25.99
CA HIS A 467 26.68 -13.91 24.77
C HIS A 467 28.14 -13.72 25.11
N ASN A 468 28.89 -14.83 25.12
CA ASN A 468 30.33 -14.76 24.98
C ASN A 468 30.57 -13.95 23.72
N VAL A 469 31.01 -12.70 23.91
CA VAL A 469 31.53 -11.86 22.85
C VAL A 469 32.88 -12.48 22.47
N ALA A 470 32.81 -13.59 21.74
CA ALA A 470 33.91 -14.10 20.96
C ALA A 470 34.19 -13.03 19.92
N SER A 471 35.20 -12.23 20.22
CA SER A 471 35.68 -11.12 19.41
C SER A 471 36.06 -11.62 18.01
N VAL A 472 35.11 -11.53 17.08
CA VAL A 472 35.47 -11.25 15.69
C VAL A 472 36.01 -9.82 15.70
N GLU A 473 37.27 -9.66 15.30
CA GLU A 473 37.96 -8.37 15.27
C GLU A 473 37.23 -7.41 14.32
N SER A 474 36.34 -6.61 14.90
CA SER A 474 36.02 -5.30 14.35
C SER A 474 37.23 -4.42 14.62
N SER A 475 37.86 -3.89 13.57
CA SER A 475 38.86 -2.84 13.69
C SER A 475 38.19 -1.60 14.23
N SER A 476 38.27 -1.44 15.55
CA SER A 476 37.73 -0.33 16.32
C SER A 476 38.68 0.86 16.22
N ASP A 477 38.67 1.54 15.07
CA ASP A 477 39.03 2.94 15.06
C ASP A 477 37.90 3.73 15.74
N SER A 478 38.25 4.39 16.83
CA SER A 478 37.33 5.12 17.70
C SER A 478 36.70 6.31 16.97
N TYR A 479 35.42 6.17 16.61
CA TYR A 479 34.56 7.33 16.37
C TYR A 479 34.10 7.92 17.71
N ASP A 480 34.98 8.70 18.32
CA ASP A 480 34.56 9.76 19.24
C ASP A 480 33.84 10.83 18.42
N SER A 481 32.54 10.63 18.21
CA SER A 481 31.65 11.70 17.78
C SER A 481 30.91 12.20 19.01
N GLU A 482 31.34 13.36 19.52
CA GLU A 482 30.52 14.19 20.40
C GLU A 482 29.11 14.35 19.81
N PRO A 483 28.06 14.52 20.64
CA PRO A 483 26.73 14.81 20.12
C PRO A 483 26.79 16.07 19.26
N GLU A 484 26.60 15.92 17.95
CA GLU A 484 26.69 17.04 17.01
C GLU A 484 25.70 18.13 17.44
N SER A 485 26.23 19.34 17.63
CA SER A 485 25.43 20.54 17.82
C SER A 485 24.33 20.64 16.75
N PRO A 486 23.09 21.02 17.09
CA PRO A 486 21.97 21.07 16.14
C PRO A 486 22.15 22.10 15.00
N ASP A 487 23.25 22.86 14.99
CA ASP A 487 23.60 23.88 14.01
C ASP A 487 24.49 23.38 12.84
N ARG A 488 24.74 22.07 12.69
CA ARG A 488 25.37 21.55 11.46
C ARG A 488 24.39 21.64 10.29
N ILE A 489 24.49 22.75 9.56
CA ILE A 489 23.83 22.98 8.26
C ILE A 489 24.06 21.71 7.40
N PRO A 490 22.98 21.03 6.94
CA PRO A 490 23.12 19.88 6.05
C PRO A 490 23.96 20.26 4.85
N ASN A 491 24.83 19.36 4.38
CA ASN A 491 25.60 19.61 3.17
C ASN A 491 24.62 19.86 2.01
N ASP A 492 24.52 21.11 1.57
CA ASP A 492 23.49 21.66 0.68
C ASP A 492 23.44 21.02 -0.73
N LYS A 493 24.30 20.03 -0.98
CA LYS A 493 24.52 19.40 -2.28
C LYS A 493 24.12 17.93 -2.33
N THR A 494 23.06 17.65 -3.07
CA THR A 494 22.50 16.32 -3.31
C THR A 494 23.35 15.49 -4.29
N THR A 495 23.47 14.18 -4.05
CA THR A 495 24.03 13.22 -5.02
C THR A 495 22.92 12.64 -5.89
N VAL A 496 22.99 12.83 -7.21
CA VAL A 496 22.08 12.18 -8.15
C VAL A 496 22.55 10.76 -8.44
N ILE A 497 21.62 9.79 -8.43
CA ILE A 497 21.89 8.38 -8.76
C ILE A 497 20.97 7.96 -9.91
N VAL A 498 21.54 7.48 -11.02
CA VAL A 498 20.80 7.01 -12.20
C VAL A 498 20.97 5.48 -12.33
N PRO A 499 20.03 4.67 -11.83
CA PRO A 499 20.11 3.21 -11.89
C PRO A 499 19.72 2.67 -13.28
N ALA A 500 20.70 2.56 -14.18
CA ALA A 500 20.53 2.10 -15.56
C ALA A 500 20.78 0.58 -15.76
N LEU A 501 20.49 -0.25 -14.75
CA LEU A 501 20.73 -1.71 -14.74
C LEU A 501 19.51 -2.59 -15.08
N GLY A 502 18.32 -2.00 -15.27
CA GLY A 502 17.06 -2.73 -15.39
C GLY A 502 16.94 -3.62 -16.65
N PRO A 503 16.18 -4.73 -16.63
CA PRO A 503 15.94 -5.57 -17.81
C PRO A 503 15.32 -4.78 -18.97
N ASP A 504 14.40 -3.87 -18.69
CA ASP A 504 13.73 -3.04 -19.70
C ASP A 504 14.62 -1.97 -20.35
N LEU A 505 15.83 -1.78 -19.82
CA LEU A 505 16.84 -0.87 -20.35
C LEU A 505 17.85 -1.58 -21.26
N ALA A 506 18.00 -2.90 -21.07
CA ALA A 506 18.73 -3.81 -21.95
C ALA A 506 17.84 -4.38 -23.07
N GLN A 507 16.58 -3.96 -23.18
CA GLN A 507 15.72 -4.32 -24.31
C GLN A 507 16.37 -3.87 -25.62
N VAL A 508 16.51 -4.82 -26.54
CA VAL A 508 16.94 -4.60 -27.91
C VAL A 508 15.69 -4.30 -28.74
N PHE A 509 15.63 -3.13 -29.36
CA PHE A 509 14.56 -2.79 -30.30
C PHE A 509 14.69 -3.59 -31.61
N PHE A 510 13.65 -3.58 -32.46
CA PHE A 510 13.60 -4.39 -33.69
C PHE A 510 14.80 -4.12 -34.64
N ASP A 511 15.31 -2.89 -34.64
CA ASP A 511 16.50 -2.42 -35.35
C ASP A 511 17.84 -2.97 -34.80
N GLY A 512 17.83 -3.67 -33.66
CA GLY A 512 19.02 -4.18 -33.00
C GLY A 512 19.71 -3.19 -32.05
N GLN A 513 19.18 -1.99 -31.84
CA GLN A 513 19.70 -1.05 -30.86
C GLN A 513 19.26 -1.41 -29.44
N ILE A 514 20.15 -1.22 -28.46
CA ILE A 514 19.78 -1.25 -27.05
C ILE A 514 19.19 0.10 -26.67
N LYS A 515 17.99 0.08 -26.10
CA LYS A 515 17.16 1.24 -25.77
C LYS A 515 17.88 2.44 -25.15
N LEU A 516 18.78 2.22 -24.20
CA LEU A 516 19.53 3.33 -23.57
C LEU A 516 20.53 4.02 -24.51
N LEU A 517 21.04 3.28 -25.50
CA LEU A 517 22.01 3.75 -26.50
C LEU A 517 21.31 4.27 -27.77
N THR A 518 20.00 4.06 -27.88
CA THR A 518 19.19 4.62 -28.96
C THR A 518 19.30 6.14 -28.97
N VAL A 519 19.41 6.69 -30.18
CA VAL A 519 19.59 8.11 -30.42
C VAL A 519 18.22 8.77 -30.60
N ASN A 520 17.98 9.88 -29.90
CA ASN A 520 16.79 10.68 -30.07
C ASN A 520 16.79 11.37 -31.47
N PRO A 521 15.67 11.95 -31.92
CA PRO A 521 15.63 12.66 -33.20
C PRO A 521 16.50 13.93 -33.29
N ASN A 522 17.07 14.38 -32.17
CA ASN A 522 18.03 15.49 -32.07
C ASN A 522 19.51 15.02 -32.08
N GLY A 523 19.79 13.74 -32.33
CA GLY A 523 21.15 13.20 -32.44
C GLY A 523 21.84 12.83 -31.11
N ARG A 524 21.14 12.84 -29.98
CA ARG A 524 21.71 12.52 -28.65
C ARG A 524 21.19 11.16 -28.11
N PRO A 525 22.04 10.31 -27.48
CA PRO A 525 21.59 9.05 -26.89
C PRO A 525 20.64 9.25 -25.69
N LEU A 526 19.64 8.38 -25.53
CA LEU A 526 18.63 8.48 -24.47
C LEU A 526 19.21 8.41 -23.04
N ILE A 527 20.31 7.69 -22.82
CA ILE A 527 21.04 7.68 -21.55
C ILE A 527 21.70 9.03 -21.21
N VAL A 528 22.01 9.86 -22.21
CA VAL A 528 22.52 11.22 -22.02
C VAL A 528 21.35 12.20 -21.83
N ASP A 529 20.25 12.02 -22.55
CA ASP A 529 19.03 12.82 -22.40
C ASP A 529 18.44 12.75 -20.98
N CYS A 530 18.48 11.57 -20.33
CA CYS A 530 17.79 11.36 -19.05
C CYS A 530 18.28 12.25 -17.88
N VAL A 531 19.45 12.91 -18.04
CA VAL A 531 20.01 13.91 -17.12
C VAL A 531 20.13 15.31 -17.74
N SER A 532 19.71 15.49 -18.99
CA SER A 532 19.99 16.69 -19.79
C SER A 532 19.21 17.92 -19.31
N SER A 533 17.89 17.82 -19.09
CA SER A 533 17.05 18.90 -18.56
C SER A 533 17.08 19.05 -17.03
N LEU A 534 17.73 18.13 -16.31
CA LEU A 534 17.81 18.17 -14.84
C LEU A 534 18.68 19.33 -14.35
N GLY A 535 18.16 20.20 -13.48
CA GLY A 535 18.90 21.30 -12.87
C GLY A 535 19.92 20.79 -11.84
N THR A 536 21.16 21.26 -11.94
CA THR A 536 22.31 20.68 -11.22
C THR A 536 23.02 21.63 -10.27
N ASP A 537 22.47 22.81 -10.00
CA ASP A 537 23.12 23.87 -9.21
C ASP A 537 23.52 23.38 -7.80
N LYS A 538 22.59 22.70 -7.13
CA LYS A 538 22.78 22.04 -5.82
C LYS A 538 23.13 20.54 -5.95
N VAL A 539 23.70 20.11 -7.07
CA VAL A 539 24.19 18.73 -7.24
C VAL A 539 25.69 18.68 -7.04
N SER A 540 26.15 17.79 -6.15
CA SER A 540 27.59 17.53 -5.93
C SER A 540 28.16 16.59 -6.97
N ARG A 541 27.43 15.50 -7.28
CA ARG A 541 27.83 14.42 -8.18
C ARG A 541 26.61 13.73 -8.79
N ILE A 542 26.78 13.17 -9.98
CA ILE A 542 25.78 12.41 -10.74
C ILE A 542 26.38 11.04 -11.05
N ILE A 543 25.93 9.99 -10.36
CA ILE A 543 26.45 8.63 -10.53
C ILE A 543 25.52 7.83 -11.45
N ILE A 544 26.01 7.45 -12.64
CA ILE A 544 25.26 6.61 -13.58
C ILE A 544 25.72 5.15 -13.44
N ALA A 545 24.81 4.27 -13.05
CA ALA A 545 25.08 2.84 -12.85
C ALA A 545 24.66 2.01 -14.08
N VAL A 546 25.61 1.46 -14.83
CA VAL A 546 25.39 0.78 -16.13
C VAL A 546 26.08 -0.59 -16.13
N PRO A 547 25.47 -1.69 -16.67
CA PRO A 547 26.09 -3.01 -16.58
C PRO A 547 27.43 -3.03 -17.32
N LYS A 548 28.50 -3.55 -16.71
CA LYS A 548 29.82 -3.57 -17.36
C LYS A 548 29.83 -4.39 -18.66
N SER A 549 29.05 -5.47 -18.70
CA SER A 549 28.84 -6.29 -19.91
C SER A 549 28.20 -5.50 -21.06
N LEU A 550 27.22 -4.64 -20.77
CA LEU A 550 26.59 -3.77 -21.77
C LEU A 550 27.62 -2.81 -22.38
N ILE A 551 28.50 -2.24 -21.54
CA ILE A 551 29.58 -1.39 -22.01
C ILE A 551 30.50 -2.18 -22.93
N LEU A 552 31.11 -3.27 -22.45
CA LEU A 552 32.10 -4.06 -23.22
C LEU A 552 31.54 -4.68 -24.51
N GLN A 553 30.22 -4.90 -24.61
CA GLN A 553 29.57 -5.41 -25.82
C GLN A 553 29.38 -4.34 -26.91
N HIS A 554 29.21 -3.07 -26.53
CA HIS A 554 28.88 -1.97 -27.46
C HIS A 554 29.97 -0.90 -27.58
N PHE A 555 30.92 -0.90 -26.64
CA PHE A 555 32.04 0.04 -26.52
C PHE A 555 33.27 -0.73 -26.08
N ASP A 556 34.35 -0.70 -26.88
CA ASP A 556 35.58 -1.46 -26.57
C ASP A 556 36.21 -1.07 -25.21
N THR A 557 35.89 0.13 -24.71
CA THR A 557 36.35 0.65 -23.42
C THR A 557 35.27 1.48 -22.72
N PRO A 558 35.26 1.56 -21.37
CA PRO A 558 34.41 2.49 -20.63
C PRO A 558 34.56 3.95 -21.10
N ALA A 559 35.79 4.39 -21.35
CA ALA A 559 36.08 5.72 -21.86
C ALA A 559 35.37 6.03 -23.19
N ALA A 560 35.06 5.04 -24.04
CA ALA A 560 34.29 5.26 -25.26
C ALA A 560 32.78 5.48 -24.99
N PHE A 561 32.22 4.85 -23.96
CA PHE A 561 30.87 5.12 -23.49
C PHE A 561 30.77 6.48 -22.78
N GLU A 562 31.76 6.83 -21.95
CA GLU A 562 31.76 8.09 -21.20
C GLU A 562 31.78 9.33 -22.12
N ARG A 563 32.41 9.23 -23.30
CA ARG A 563 32.42 10.30 -24.31
C ARG A 563 31.04 10.67 -24.88
N LEU A 564 30.03 9.80 -24.76
CA LEU A 564 28.66 10.15 -25.16
C LEU A 564 28.13 11.38 -24.40
N PHE A 565 28.60 11.56 -23.17
CA PHE A 565 28.19 12.64 -22.26
C PHE A 565 28.94 13.95 -22.50
N ASP A 566 29.94 13.99 -23.39
CA ASP A 566 30.69 15.21 -23.72
C ASP A 566 29.81 16.26 -24.45
N SER A 567 28.61 15.87 -24.92
CA SER A 567 27.57 16.77 -25.42
C SER A 567 26.76 17.50 -24.33
N LEU A 568 27.06 17.26 -23.04
CA LEU A 568 26.51 18.01 -21.91
C LEU A 568 27.40 19.22 -21.59
N GLY A 569 26.81 20.28 -21.06
CA GLY A 569 27.55 21.47 -20.63
C GLY A 569 28.67 21.13 -19.62
N PRO A 570 29.81 21.85 -19.66
CA PRO A 570 31.03 21.45 -18.96
C PRO A 570 30.86 21.31 -17.44
N GLU A 571 30.03 22.15 -16.83
CA GLU A 571 29.70 22.08 -15.41
C GLU A 571 29.01 20.74 -15.05
N LYS A 572 27.96 20.36 -15.79
CA LYS A 572 27.26 19.08 -15.60
C LYS A 572 28.17 17.89 -15.93
N ARG A 573 28.99 18.01 -16.97
CA ARG A 573 29.97 16.98 -17.36
C ARG A 573 31.04 16.74 -16.29
N SER A 574 31.44 17.77 -15.56
CA SER A 574 32.41 17.67 -14.45
C SER A 574 31.85 16.97 -13.21
N LYS A 575 30.52 16.91 -13.06
CA LYS A 575 29.82 16.24 -11.95
C LYS A 575 29.54 14.75 -12.21
N LEU A 576 29.81 14.23 -13.42
CA LEU A 576 29.50 12.86 -13.80
C LEU A 576 30.52 11.84 -13.29
N GLU A 577 30.02 10.82 -12.59
CA GLU A 577 30.72 9.61 -12.19
C GLU A 577 29.97 8.39 -12.74
N PHE A 578 30.69 7.29 -12.98
CA PHE A 578 30.09 6.05 -13.50
C PHE A 578 30.31 4.86 -12.57
N PHE A 579 29.35 3.95 -12.50
CA PHE A 579 29.44 2.71 -11.73
C PHE A 579 29.13 1.50 -12.62
N TYR A 580 30.11 0.62 -12.78
CA TYR A 580 30.06 -0.53 -13.70
C TYR A 580 30.10 -1.85 -12.92
N PRO A 581 28.96 -2.32 -12.36
CA PRO A 581 28.93 -3.62 -11.70
C PRO A 581 29.13 -4.77 -12.69
N GLU A 582 29.89 -5.78 -12.26
CA GLU A 582 30.14 -7.02 -12.99
C GLU A 582 28.87 -7.88 -13.09
N GLN A 583 28.10 -7.94 -12.00
CA GLN A 583 26.86 -8.72 -11.91
C GLN A 583 25.64 -7.81 -11.96
N LYS A 584 24.58 -8.28 -12.60
CA LYS A 584 23.29 -7.59 -12.60
C LYS A 584 22.66 -7.68 -11.21
N THR A 585 22.19 -6.55 -10.69
CA THR A 585 21.46 -6.44 -9.43
C THR A 585 20.06 -7.07 -9.53
N ARG A 586 19.46 -7.42 -8.38
CA ARG A 586 18.11 -7.99 -8.34
C ARG A 586 17.06 -7.01 -8.87
N ASP A 587 17.15 -5.75 -8.46
CA ASP A 587 16.26 -4.65 -8.87
C ASP A 587 16.89 -3.26 -8.63
N VAL A 588 16.07 -2.21 -8.71
CA VAL A 588 16.50 -0.82 -8.57
C VAL A 588 16.95 -0.49 -7.15
N ILE A 589 16.38 -1.11 -6.11
CA ILE A 589 16.77 -0.86 -4.71
C ILE A 589 18.16 -1.41 -4.44
N ASP A 590 18.44 -2.63 -4.90
CA ASP A 590 19.77 -3.23 -4.83
C ASP A 590 20.80 -2.40 -5.62
N THR A 591 20.39 -1.79 -6.74
CA THR A 591 21.24 -0.90 -7.54
C THR A 591 21.64 0.37 -6.78
N VAL A 592 20.65 1.08 -6.23
CA VAL A 592 20.90 2.31 -5.46
C VAL A 592 21.70 2.00 -4.19
N THR A 593 21.36 0.92 -3.49
CA THR A 593 22.10 0.41 -2.31
C THR A 593 23.57 0.15 -2.64
N ALA A 594 23.86 -0.57 -3.74
CA ALA A 594 25.21 -0.85 -4.17
C ALA A 594 25.99 0.42 -4.56
N VAL A 595 25.34 1.40 -5.21
CA VAL A 595 25.97 2.69 -5.50
C VAL A 595 26.33 3.43 -4.22
N ILE A 596 25.39 3.56 -3.27
CA ILE A 596 25.61 4.26 -2.00
C ILE A 596 26.82 3.66 -1.26
N GLN A 597 26.84 2.33 -1.12
CA GLN A 597 27.89 1.60 -0.40
C GLN A 597 29.24 1.58 -1.13
N LYS A 598 29.27 1.44 -2.46
CA LYS A 598 30.53 1.32 -3.23
C LYS A 598 31.11 2.65 -3.69
N ARG A 599 30.35 3.75 -3.59
CA ARG A 599 30.81 5.12 -3.90
C ARG A 599 30.84 6.04 -2.67
N ASN A 600 30.66 5.48 -1.46
CA ASN A 600 30.65 6.21 -0.19
C ASN A 600 29.74 7.45 -0.25
N VAL A 601 28.49 7.25 -0.66
CA VAL A 601 27.50 8.33 -0.74
C VAL A 601 26.88 8.56 0.63
N SER A 602 26.88 9.81 1.08
CA SER A 602 26.31 10.26 2.35
C SER A 602 25.50 11.54 2.15
N GLY A 603 24.62 11.88 3.10
CA GLY A 603 23.72 13.03 2.98
C GLY A 603 22.59 12.79 1.99
N SER A 604 22.10 13.85 1.34
CA SER A 604 20.92 13.78 0.47
C SER A 604 21.24 13.13 -0.88
N ILE A 605 20.29 12.30 -1.36
CA ILE A 605 20.35 11.63 -2.65
C ILE A 605 19.08 11.92 -3.47
N PHE A 606 19.22 11.92 -4.80
CA PHE A 606 18.10 11.99 -5.73
C PHE A 606 18.20 10.86 -6.75
N VAL A 607 17.27 9.91 -6.69
CA VAL A 607 17.22 8.79 -7.63
C VAL A 607 16.42 9.19 -8.87
N LYS A 608 17.03 9.07 -10.05
CA LYS A 608 16.46 9.48 -11.34
C LYS A 608 16.40 8.27 -12.29
N ASP A 609 15.19 7.94 -12.76
CA ASP A 609 14.98 6.90 -13.76
C ASP A 609 15.63 7.26 -15.11
N ALA A 610 16.25 6.27 -15.76
CA ALA A 610 16.96 6.45 -17.03
C ALA A 610 16.06 6.38 -18.29
N ASN A 611 14.74 6.16 -18.12
CA ASN A 611 13.79 5.89 -19.21
C ASN A 611 12.86 7.07 -19.56
N ASN A 612 13.19 8.27 -19.06
CA ASN A 612 12.46 9.51 -19.26
C ASN A 612 13.39 10.72 -19.08
N ASN A 613 12.95 11.89 -19.50
CA ASN A 613 13.56 13.17 -19.18
C ASN A 613 12.48 14.12 -18.61
N PHE A 614 12.90 15.08 -17.78
CA PHE A 614 12.07 16.17 -17.28
C PHE A 614 12.95 17.30 -16.74
N ALA A 615 12.44 18.53 -16.80
CA ALA A 615 13.06 19.69 -16.17
C ALA A 615 12.64 19.80 -14.70
N HIS A 616 13.63 19.81 -13.80
CA HIS A 616 13.46 19.91 -12.34
C HIS A 616 14.75 20.38 -11.67
N SER A 617 14.67 21.28 -10.67
CA SER A 617 15.83 21.65 -9.82
C SER A 617 16.06 20.57 -8.77
N VAL A 618 17.21 19.90 -8.77
CA VAL A 618 17.51 18.93 -7.70
C VAL A 618 17.91 19.68 -6.43
N ASP A 619 17.10 19.51 -5.40
CA ASP A 619 17.27 20.08 -4.06
C ASP A 619 17.50 18.96 -3.04
N ALA A 620 17.93 19.29 -1.82
CA ALA A 620 17.94 18.34 -0.71
C ALA A 620 16.54 18.24 -0.10
N GLY A 621 15.98 17.04 -0.01
CA GLY A 621 14.62 16.86 0.52
C GLY A 621 14.05 15.46 0.30
N ASN A 622 13.02 15.10 1.06
CA ASN A 622 12.19 13.92 0.81
C ASN A 622 11.04 14.32 -0.12
N TYR A 623 11.12 13.98 -1.41
CA TYR A 623 10.09 14.37 -2.37
C TYR A 623 9.98 13.42 -3.57
N THR A 624 8.83 13.46 -4.24
CA THR A 624 8.60 12.75 -5.51
C THR A 624 8.28 13.75 -6.62
N ALA A 625 9.00 13.62 -7.75
CA ALA A 625 8.75 14.37 -8.97
C ALA A 625 7.46 13.86 -9.62
N PHE A 626 6.49 14.74 -9.88
CA PHE A 626 5.16 14.35 -10.37
C PHE A 626 4.61 15.27 -11.46
N LEU A 627 3.63 14.73 -12.19
CA LEU A 627 2.79 15.45 -13.15
C LEU A 627 1.36 14.91 -13.14
N SER A 628 0.42 15.74 -13.61
CA SER A 628 -0.96 15.34 -13.86
C SER A 628 -1.10 14.64 -15.22
N ILE A 629 -1.86 13.54 -15.27
CA ILE A 629 -2.27 12.88 -16.52
C ILE A 629 -3.29 13.72 -17.32
N VAL A 630 -4.00 14.61 -16.63
CA VAL A 630 -4.86 15.64 -17.25
C VAL A 630 -4.00 16.89 -17.42
N LYS A 631 -3.85 17.39 -18.66
CA LYS A 631 -3.19 18.68 -18.88
C LYS A 631 -4.05 19.77 -18.25
N GLU A 632 -3.42 20.61 -17.44
CA GLU A 632 -4.05 21.85 -16.98
C GLU A 632 -4.14 22.81 -18.16
N GLU A 633 -5.32 23.34 -18.45
CA GLU A 633 -5.46 24.42 -19.42
C GLU A 633 -4.72 25.66 -18.90
N ASN A 634 -3.83 26.23 -19.71
CA ASN A 634 -3.14 27.47 -19.38
C ASN A 634 -4.18 28.60 -19.21
N PRO A 635 -4.30 29.26 -18.04
CA PRO A 635 -5.32 30.31 -17.82
C PRO A 635 -5.12 31.59 -18.65
N ILE A 636 -4.13 31.63 -19.55
CA ILE A 636 -3.68 32.84 -20.24
C ILE A 636 -3.52 32.57 -21.74
N ARG A 637 -4.60 32.75 -22.51
CA ARG A 637 -4.56 33.13 -23.94
C ARG A 637 -5.89 33.69 -24.48
N SER A 638 -6.61 34.49 -23.67
CA SER A 638 -7.79 35.28 -24.10
C SER A 638 -7.49 36.78 -24.27
N SER A 639 -6.26 37.12 -24.69
CA SER A 639 -5.85 38.51 -24.96
C SER A 639 -6.32 39.01 -26.34
N HIS A 640 -7.63 39.01 -26.59
CA HIS A 640 -8.26 39.66 -27.76
C HIS A 640 -9.60 40.29 -27.34
N PRO A 641 -9.65 41.60 -27.05
CA PRO A 641 -10.90 42.29 -26.79
C PRO A 641 -11.62 42.60 -28.11
N ARG A 642 -12.52 41.71 -28.54
CA ARG A 642 -13.55 42.03 -29.54
C ARG A 642 -14.93 41.63 -29.05
N ALA A 643 -15.82 42.61 -29.00
CA ALA A 643 -17.18 42.45 -28.55
C ALA A 643 -18.00 41.57 -29.52
N HIS A 644 -18.95 40.82 -28.98
CA HIS A 644 -20.36 41.06 -29.27
C HIS A 644 -21.28 40.36 -28.26
N ASN A 645 -22.34 41.07 -27.87
CA ASN A 645 -23.48 40.47 -27.18
C ASN A 645 -24.12 39.40 -28.06
N ARG A 646 -24.17 38.16 -27.58
CA ARG A 646 -25.21 37.20 -27.95
C ARG A 646 -25.73 36.51 -26.70
N SER A 647 -27.05 36.57 -26.54
CA SER A 647 -27.80 35.88 -25.50
C SER A 647 -27.63 34.37 -25.63
N TYR A 648 -27.30 33.68 -24.54
CA TYR A 648 -27.31 32.22 -24.52
C TYR A 648 -28.75 31.70 -24.53
N SER A 649 -29.16 31.15 -25.67
CA SER A 649 -30.37 30.35 -25.77
C SER A 649 -30.19 29.03 -25.01
N LYS A 650 -31.23 28.62 -24.27
CA LYS A 650 -31.26 27.40 -23.46
C LYS A 650 -31.37 26.18 -24.38
N GLY A 651 -30.23 25.69 -24.89
CA GLY A 651 -30.20 24.56 -25.84
C GLY A 651 -28.81 24.02 -26.20
N ASP A 652 -27.74 24.82 -26.09
CA ASP A 652 -26.39 24.39 -26.45
C ASP A 652 -25.72 23.49 -25.39
N LEU A 653 -26.13 22.21 -25.35
CA LEU A 653 -25.29 21.15 -24.81
C LEU A 653 -24.06 20.99 -25.71
N ARG A 654 -22.98 21.71 -25.41
CA ARG A 654 -21.67 21.41 -26.00
C ARG A 654 -21.35 19.94 -25.72
N PRO A 655 -20.86 19.17 -26.70
CA PRO A 655 -20.24 17.88 -26.41
C PRO A 655 -19.18 18.10 -25.33
N LEU A 656 -19.06 17.16 -24.39
CA LEU A 656 -17.92 17.08 -23.48
C LEU A 656 -16.65 17.18 -24.33
N GLN A 657 -15.98 18.34 -24.32
CA GLN A 657 -14.67 18.46 -24.94
C GLN A 657 -13.82 17.36 -24.32
N LYS A 658 -13.18 16.55 -25.18
CA LYS A 658 -12.15 15.61 -24.74
C LYS A 658 -11.22 16.41 -23.83
N ARG A 659 -11.20 16.11 -22.54
CA ARG A 659 -10.18 16.65 -21.64
C ARG A 659 -8.85 16.37 -22.32
N ASP A 660 -8.01 17.39 -22.41
CA ASP A 660 -6.68 17.24 -22.99
C ASP A 660 -5.84 16.37 -22.06
N LEU A 661 -5.98 15.06 -22.22
CA LEU A 661 -5.15 14.05 -21.57
C LEU A 661 -3.70 14.19 -22.07
N ARG A 662 -2.79 13.44 -21.47
CA ARG A 662 -1.46 13.15 -22.04
C ARG A 662 -1.57 11.96 -23.01
N PRO A 663 -1.88 12.12 -24.32
CA PRO A 663 -1.92 11.00 -25.28
C PRO A 663 -0.53 10.37 -25.49
N ASP A 664 0.52 11.11 -25.12
CA ASP A 664 1.91 10.67 -25.02
C ASP A 664 2.14 9.64 -23.89
N LEU A 665 1.29 9.60 -22.85
CA LEU A 665 1.41 8.67 -21.71
C LEU A 665 0.70 7.33 -22.00
N ILE A 666 1.14 6.61 -23.04
CA ILE A 666 0.44 5.42 -23.55
C ILE A 666 0.38 4.26 -22.53
N ASP A 667 1.39 4.09 -21.68
CA ASP A 667 1.45 3.05 -20.64
C ASP A 667 1.01 3.56 -19.24
N ALA A 668 -0.01 4.43 -19.19
CA ALA A 668 -0.51 5.03 -17.94
C ALA A 668 -0.81 3.99 -16.83
N THR A 669 -1.29 2.80 -17.17
CA THR A 669 -1.60 1.71 -16.20
C THR A 669 -0.37 1.11 -15.52
N LYS A 670 0.84 1.31 -16.06
CA LYS A 670 2.12 0.81 -15.50
C LYS A 670 2.91 1.88 -14.75
N LYS A 671 2.33 3.08 -14.57
CA LYS A 671 2.96 4.17 -13.82
C LYS A 671 2.69 4.02 -12.32
N SER A 672 3.51 4.70 -11.53
CA SER A 672 3.27 4.87 -10.10
C SER A 672 2.48 6.16 -9.89
N TYR A 673 1.41 6.11 -9.12
CA TYR A 673 0.55 7.26 -8.80
C TYR A 673 0.77 7.70 -7.37
N VAL A 674 0.56 8.99 -7.13
CA VAL A 674 0.74 9.65 -5.84
C VAL A 674 -0.51 10.48 -5.53
N SER A 675 -0.95 10.52 -4.28
CA SER A 675 -1.93 11.49 -3.80
C SER A 675 -1.34 12.34 -2.69
N PHE A 676 -1.89 13.54 -2.53
CA PHE A 676 -1.41 14.54 -1.58
C PHE A 676 -2.51 14.93 -0.61
N SER A 677 -2.11 15.25 0.62
CA SER A 677 -2.91 15.97 1.60
C SER A 677 -2.64 17.47 1.49
N TYR A 678 -2.81 18.22 2.58
CA TYR A 678 -2.49 19.64 2.63
C TYR A 678 -0.98 19.89 2.36
N ASP A 679 -0.63 21.07 1.85
CA ASP A 679 0.76 21.49 1.54
C ASP A 679 1.60 20.52 0.67
N ASN A 680 0.96 19.80 -0.26
CA ASN A 680 1.59 18.79 -1.13
C ASN A 680 2.30 17.65 -0.38
N ILE A 681 1.96 17.40 0.90
CA ILE A 681 2.47 16.24 1.65
C ILE A 681 1.86 14.97 1.07
N VAL A 682 2.70 14.02 0.65
CA VAL A 682 2.31 12.72 0.11
C VAL A 682 1.48 11.96 1.15
N SER A 683 0.21 11.69 0.84
CA SER A 683 -0.68 10.88 1.67
C SER A 683 -0.68 9.42 1.22
N ASN A 684 -0.65 9.17 -0.09
CA ASN A 684 -0.60 7.82 -0.66
C ASN A 684 0.36 7.76 -1.86
N ILE A 685 0.97 6.60 -2.07
CA ILE A 685 1.77 6.30 -3.26
C ILE A 685 1.62 4.80 -3.60
N SER A 686 1.38 4.47 -4.87
CA SER A 686 1.10 3.09 -5.29
C SER A 686 1.56 2.85 -6.73
N HIS A 687 2.06 1.65 -7.02
CA HIS A 687 2.38 1.24 -8.38
C HIS A 687 1.16 0.59 -9.03
N ALA A 688 0.92 0.88 -10.31
CA ALA A 688 -0.12 0.27 -11.14
C ALA A 688 -1.56 0.35 -10.55
N SER A 689 -1.80 1.29 -9.64
CA SER A 689 -3.11 1.62 -9.08
C SER A 689 -3.30 3.13 -9.04
N PHE A 690 -4.47 3.59 -9.48
CA PHE A 690 -4.80 5.01 -9.64
C PHE A 690 -5.26 5.63 -8.33
N VAL A 691 -4.31 6.02 -7.47
CA VAL A 691 -4.63 6.73 -6.21
C VAL A 691 -4.95 8.22 -6.42
N SER A 692 -4.62 8.80 -7.58
CA SER A 692 -5.06 10.13 -8.02
C SER A 692 -4.81 10.32 -9.54
N SER A 693 -5.03 11.54 -10.08
CA SER A 693 -4.61 11.93 -11.43
C SER A 693 -3.12 12.26 -11.56
N GLN A 694 -2.36 12.25 -10.47
CA GLN A 694 -0.94 12.62 -10.40
C GLN A 694 -0.06 11.37 -10.46
N PHE A 695 0.84 11.29 -11.44
CA PHE A 695 1.79 10.19 -11.61
C PHE A 695 3.22 10.64 -11.29
N CYS A 696 4.04 9.72 -10.79
CA CYS A 696 5.45 9.94 -10.52
C CYS A 696 6.25 9.89 -11.83
N CYS A 697 7.05 10.92 -12.09
CA CYS A 697 7.86 11.07 -13.29
C CYS A 697 9.19 10.30 -13.24
N GLY A 698 9.47 9.55 -12.17
CA GLY A 698 10.74 8.82 -12.01
C GLY A 698 11.88 9.67 -11.44
N GLY A 699 11.56 10.58 -10.53
CA GLY A 699 12.53 11.36 -9.76
C GLY A 699 12.17 11.35 -8.28
N TYR A 700 13.10 10.94 -7.41
CA TYR A 700 12.81 10.67 -6.01
C TYR A 700 13.94 11.21 -5.11
N GLY A 701 13.67 12.28 -4.37
CA GLY A 701 14.59 12.86 -3.39
C GLY A 701 14.48 12.17 -2.03
N PHE A 702 15.63 11.99 -1.36
CA PHE A 702 15.75 11.54 0.01
C PHE A 702 16.75 12.44 0.76
N LEU A 703 16.44 12.88 1.97
CA LEU A 703 17.33 13.68 2.82
C LEU A 703 18.58 12.92 3.27
N SER A 704 18.49 11.60 3.43
CA SER A 704 19.53 10.75 4.00
C SER A 704 19.68 9.45 3.22
N ALA A 705 20.87 9.22 2.67
CA ALA A 705 21.26 7.93 2.10
C ALA A 705 21.24 6.80 3.14
N ALA A 706 21.51 7.11 4.42
CA ALA A 706 21.49 6.14 5.50
C ALA A 706 20.06 5.67 5.81
N ASP A 707 19.08 6.58 5.80
CA ASP A 707 17.67 6.27 6.03
C ASP A 707 17.15 5.39 4.89
N PHE A 708 17.44 5.76 3.63
CA PHE A 708 17.12 4.93 2.45
C PHE A 708 17.67 3.50 2.60
N LEU A 709 18.94 3.34 2.99
CA LEU A 709 19.54 2.04 3.23
C LEU A 709 18.83 1.27 4.36
N ALA A 710 18.56 1.93 5.48
CA ALA A 710 17.95 1.31 6.65
C ALA A 710 16.51 0.83 6.38
N SER A 711 15.71 1.63 5.66
CA SER A 711 14.34 1.28 5.27
C SER A 711 14.33 0.21 4.17
N ALA A 712 15.24 0.27 3.19
CA ALA A 712 15.41 -0.79 2.18
C ALA A 712 15.79 -2.14 2.79
N GLN A 713 16.71 -2.15 3.77
CA GLN A 713 17.12 -3.37 4.49
C GLN A 713 15.98 -3.94 5.34
N ARG A 714 15.24 -3.10 6.07
CA ARG A 714 14.06 -3.52 6.85
C ARG A 714 12.99 -4.12 5.96
N LEU A 715 12.68 -3.48 4.84
CA LEU A 715 11.70 -3.97 3.86
C LEU A 715 12.09 -5.34 3.28
N ARG A 716 13.37 -5.54 2.94
CA ARG A 716 13.90 -6.85 2.52
C ARG A 716 13.77 -7.91 3.60
N ALA A 717 14.17 -7.60 4.84
CA ALA A 717 14.07 -8.55 5.96
C ALA A 717 12.61 -8.96 6.24
N ALA A 718 11.67 -8.02 6.14
CA ALA A 718 10.24 -8.29 6.31
C ALA A 718 9.68 -9.19 5.18
N LEU A 719 10.04 -8.92 3.92
CA LEU A 719 9.71 -9.80 2.78
C LEU A 719 10.31 -11.21 2.94
N GLN A 720 11.55 -11.32 3.41
CA GLN A 720 12.20 -12.60 3.64
C GLN A 720 11.53 -13.40 4.76
N ALA A 721 11.21 -12.75 5.89
CA ALA A 721 10.46 -13.37 6.99
C ALA A 721 9.08 -13.90 6.54
N ALA A 722 8.39 -13.15 5.67
CA ALA A 722 7.10 -13.55 5.10
C ALA A 722 7.20 -14.63 4.00
N ASN A 723 8.42 -15.05 3.60
CA ASN A 723 8.69 -15.88 2.42
C ASN A 723 8.18 -15.26 1.09
N LEU A 724 8.20 -13.93 0.99
CA LEU A 724 7.77 -13.14 -0.18
C LEU A 724 8.94 -12.49 -0.97
N ASP A 725 10.19 -12.55 -0.49
CA ASP A 725 11.36 -12.04 -1.25
C ASP A 725 11.61 -12.93 -2.48
N ARG A 726 11.27 -12.40 -3.66
CA ARG A 726 11.39 -13.10 -4.95
C ARG A 726 12.86 -13.29 -5.33
N HIS A 727 13.17 -14.42 -5.97
CA HIS A 727 14.54 -14.72 -6.42
C HIS A 727 15.03 -13.78 -7.54
N PRO A 728 16.36 -13.58 -7.69
CA PRO A 728 16.92 -12.85 -8.82
C PRO A 728 16.42 -13.46 -10.14
N GLY A 729 15.79 -12.64 -10.99
CA GLY A 729 15.38 -13.05 -12.35
C GLY A 729 13.89 -13.36 -12.54
N THR A 730 13.06 -13.38 -11.49
CA THR A 730 11.59 -13.37 -11.66
C THR A 730 11.06 -11.94 -11.75
N THR A 731 9.91 -11.77 -12.42
CA THR A 731 9.18 -10.50 -12.46
C THR A 731 8.63 -10.15 -11.07
N GLY A 732 8.83 -8.91 -10.62
CA GLY A 732 8.32 -8.42 -9.33
C GLY A 732 9.37 -7.97 -8.30
N GLY A 733 10.46 -7.32 -8.71
CA GLY A 733 11.43 -6.71 -7.78
C GLY A 733 10.91 -5.45 -7.09
N LEU A 734 11.62 -5.01 -6.04
CA LEU A 734 11.33 -3.76 -5.31
C LEU A 734 11.53 -2.54 -6.20
N LYS A 735 10.72 -1.51 -5.97
CA LYS A 735 10.71 -0.21 -6.64
C LYS A 735 11.04 0.89 -5.64
N ILE A 736 11.51 2.04 -6.12
CA ILE A 736 11.83 3.20 -5.26
C ILE A 736 10.62 3.62 -4.40
N ILE A 737 9.40 3.55 -4.95
CA ILE A 737 8.18 3.88 -4.21
C ILE A 737 7.89 2.94 -3.03
N ASP A 738 8.42 1.72 -3.03
CA ASP A 738 8.19 0.75 -1.95
C ASP A 738 9.01 1.15 -0.71
N VAL A 739 10.23 1.69 -0.93
CA VAL A 739 11.05 2.31 0.12
C VAL A 739 10.42 3.63 0.59
N ILE A 740 9.85 4.44 -0.32
CA ILE A 740 9.10 5.65 0.07
C ILE A 740 7.90 5.28 0.97
N TRP A 741 7.12 4.25 0.62
CA TRP A 741 6.01 3.80 1.46
C TRP A 741 6.50 3.28 2.83
N GLN A 742 7.58 2.50 2.86
CA GLN A 742 8.22 2.06 4.11
C GLN A 742 8.63 3.26 4.99
N MET A 743 9.27 4.28 4.41
CA MET A 743 9.65 5.50 5.14
C MET A 743 8.45 6.32 5.60
N ILE A 744 7.37 6.40 4.80
CA ILE A 744 6.11 7.03 5.19
C ILE A 744 5.48 6.29 6.38
N CYS A 745 5.46 4.96 6.38
CA CYS A 745 5.04 4.14 7.53
C CYS A 745 5.88 4.45 8.78
N GLU A 746 7.21 4.52 8.63
CA GLU A 746 8.19 4.85 9.68
C GLU A 746 8.08 6.30 10.20
N GLY A 747 7.32 7.18 9.53
CA GLY A 747 7.01 8.54 9.98
C GLY A 747 7.69 9.66 9.21
N HIS A 748 8.51 9.36 8.20
CA HIS A 748 9.12 10.38 7.35
C HIS A 748 8.06 11.05 6.46
N LEU A 749 8.09 12.39 6.38
CA LEU A 749 7.28 13.15 5.43
C LEU A 749 7.95 13.14 4.05
N PHE A 750 7.13 13.07 3.00
CA PHE A 750 7.51 13.27 1.61
C PHE A 750 6.61 14.33 0.98
N PHE A 751 7.14 15.13 0.05
CA PHE A 751 6.41 16.18 -0.64
C PHE A 751 6.29 15.92 -2.15
N GLY A 752 5.30 16.51 -2.80
CA GLY A 752 5.20 16.56 -4.26
C GLY A 752 6.02 17.70 -4.85
N ALA A 753 6.91 17.39 -5.80
CA ALA A 753 7.57 18.38 -6.65
C ALA A 753 7.01 18.30 -8.09
N LYS A 754 6.29 19.33 -8.55
CA LYS A 754 5.73 19.37 -9.91
C LYS A 754 6.84 19.69 -10.92
N VAL A 755 7.00 18.87 -11.94
CA VAL A 755 8.04 19.03 -12.98
C VAL A 755 7.48 19.57 -14.29
N SER A 756 8.35 19.94 -15.23
CA SER A 756 8.00 20.33 -16.61
C SER A 756 8.78 19.50 -17.64
N GLU A 757 8.47 19.68 -18.93
CA GLU A 757 9.22 19.06 -20.04
C GLU A 757 9.37 17.52 -19.93
N TYR A 758 8.32 16.83 -19.44
CA TYR A 758 8.35 15.38 -19.27
C TYR A 758 8.17 14.64 -20.60
N ASP A 759 9.22 13.92 -21.01
CA ASP A 759 9.27 13.00 -22.14
C ASP A 759 9.39 11.54 -21.65
N ASP A 760 8.66 10.63 -22.29
CA ASP A 760 8.55 9.22 -21.89
C ASP A 760 9.03 8.28 -22.99
N TRP A 761 10.05 7.48 -22.69
CA TRP A 761 10.48 6.33 -23.50
C TRP A 761 10.51 5.06 -22.66
N GLY A 762 9.63 4.97 -21.64
CA GLY A 762 9.51 3.86 -20.71
C GLY A 762 9.24 2.51 -21.38
N SER A 763 8.55 2.50 -22.52
CA SER A 763 8.21 1.31 -23.31
C SER A 763 8.46 1.51 -24.81
N LEU A 764 8.33 0.45 -25.61
CA LEU A 764 8.33 0.55 -27.07
C LEU A 764 7.16 1.42 -27.59
N ALA A 765 6.00 1.39 -26.94
CA ALA A 765 4.85 2.22 -27.31
C ALA A 765 5.13 3.71 -27.03
N ALA A 766 5.66 4.02 -25.85
CA ALA A 766 6.09 5.37 -25.48
C ALA A 766 7.20 5.89 -26.42
N TRP A 767 8.21 5.06 -26.73
CA TRP A 767 9.27 5.40 -27.69
C TRP A 767 8.73 5.70 -29.10
N SER A 768 7.80 4.89 -29.60
CA SER A 768 7.16 5.13 -30.90
C SER A 768 6.31 6.41 -30.90
N ALA A 769 5.62 6.72 -29.79
CA ALA A 769 4.88 7.97 -29.62
C ALA A 769 5.82 9.19 -29.58
N TYR A 770 6.91 9.11 -28.82
CA TYR A 770 7.93 10.15 -28.73
C TYR A 770 8.54 10.43 -30.10
N LYS A 771 9.01 9.40 -30.84
CA LYS A 771 9.46 9.55 -32.23
C LYS A 771 8.39 10.21 -33.11
N ALA A 772 7.12 9.88 -32.90
CA ALA A 772 6.03 10.41 -33.72
C ALA A 772 5.76 11.91 -33.55
N THR A 773 6.29 12.55 -32.50
CA THR A 773 6.22 14.01 -32.31
C THR A 773 7.13 14.80 -33.26
N TYR A 774 8.14 14.15 -33.85
CA TYR A 774 9.12 14.78 -34.74
C TYR A 774 8.74 14.66 -36.22
N THR A 775 8.96 15.73 -36.99
CA THR A 775 8.65 15.83 -38.43
C THR A 775 9.73 15.23 -39.34
N THR A 776 10.98 15.21 -38.87
CA THR A 776 12.15 14.69 -39.58
C THR A 776 12.74 13.51 -38.81
N HIS A 777 13.21 12.47 -39.50
CA HIS A 777 13.83 11.29 -38.88
C HIS A 777 15.22 11.05 -39.48
N TRP A 778 16.21 10.85 -38.62
CA TRP A 778 17.59 10.54 -38.99
C TRP A 778 17.84 9.03 -38.96
N VAL A 779 18.46 8.48 -40.00
CA VAL A 779 18.70 7.04 -40.15
C VAL A 779 20.16 6.75 -40.46
N ASP A 780 20.81 5.98 -39.59
CA ASP A 780 22.17 5.48 -39.78
C ASP A 780 22.19 4.36 -40.84
N MET A 781 22.95 4.59 -41.91
CA MET A 781 23.07 3.67 -43.04
C MET A 781 23.74 2.34 -42.69
N VAL A 782 24.68 2.32 -41.74
CA VAL A 782 25.37 1.09 -41.31
C VAL A 782 24.43 0.19 -40.52
N GLN A 783 23.44 0.77 -39.83
CA GLN A 783 22.37 0.02 -39.18
C GLN A 783 21.34 -0.49 -40.18
N LEU A 784 20.99 0.33 -41.18
CA LEU A 784 20.07 -0.08 -42.25
C LEU A 784 20.56 -1.38 -42.91
N GLU A 785 21.84 -1.46 -43.30
CA GLU A 785 22.44 -2.67 -43.89
C GLU A 785 22.35 -3.90 -42.97
N ARG A 786 22.50 -3.74 -41.64
CA ARG A 786 22.36 -4.85 -40.67
C ARG A 786 20.92 -5.34 -40.52
N VAL A 787 19.96 -4.42 -40.58
CA VAL A 787 18.52 -4.76 -40.56
C VAL A 787 18.17 -5.56 -41.83
N LEU A 788 18.61 -5.09 -43.00
CA LEU A 788 18.34 -5.72 -44.30
C LEU A 788 19.01 -7.08 -44.51
N ALA A 789 20.03 -7.41 -43.70
CA ALA A 789 20.65 -8.74 -43.69
C ALA A 789 19.78 -9.82 -43.01
N ARG A 790 18.65 -9.45 -42.39
CA ARG A 790 17.71 -10.39 -41.77
C ARG A 790 16.56 -10.78 -42.74
N PRO A 791 16.14 -12.06 -42.81
CA PRO A 791 15.12 -12.52 -43.77
C PRO A 791 13.73 -11.88 -43.62
N ASP A 792 13.46 -11.32 -42.44
CA ASP A 792 12.17 -10.90 -41.90
C ASP A 792 12.04 -9.38 -41.72
N ALA A 793 13.04 -8.61 -42.14
CA ALA A 793 13.14 -7.16 -41.88
C ALA A 793 12.22 -6.24 -42.72
N SER A 794 11.55 -6.77 -43.75
CA SER A 794 10.76 -5.96 -44.68
C SER A 794 9.61 -5.20 -44.01
N ALA A 795 8.91 -5.82 -43.06
CA ALA A 795 7.74 -5.22 -42.41
C ALA A 795 8.06 -3.96 -41.59
N GLY A 796 9.16 -3.97 -40.83
CA GLY A 796 9.55 -2.83 -39.99
C GLY A 796 10.11 -1.64 -40.79
N LEU A 797 10.75 -1.90 -41.93
CA LEU A 797 11.22 -0.83 -42.83
C LEU A 797 10.06 -0.16 -43.57
N GLN A 798 9.05 -0.95 -43.94
CA GLN A 798 7.86 -0.47 -44.63
C GLN A 798 7.08 0.54 -43.77
N ASP A 799 6.91 0.26 -42.48
CA ASP A 799 6.22 1.14 -41.51
C ASP A 799 6.92 2.50 -41.30
N ILE A 800 8.25 2.53 -41.40
CA ILE A 800 9.05 3.78 -41.39
C ILE A 800 8.86 4.57 -42.69
N LEU A 801 8.77 3.87 -43.83
CA LEU A 801 8.67 4.49 -45.15
C LEU A 801 7.25 4.99 -45.48
N ASP A 802 6.20 4.32 -44.98
CA ASP A 802 4.82 4.56 -45.42
C ASP A 802 4.09 5.71 -44.71
N ASN A 803 4.77 6.48 -43.84
CA ASN A 803 4.20 7.68 -43.24
C ASN A 803 4.32 8.91 -44.17
N PRO A 804 3.23 9.41 -44.80
CA PRO A 804 3.30 10.33 -45.93
C PRO A 804 3.58 11.80 -45.56
N ARG A 805 3.84 12.12 -44.28
CA ARG A 805 4.00 13.50 -43.78
C ARG A 805 5.42 13.83 -43.29
N ARG A 806 6.42 12.97 -43.51
CA ARG A 806 7.75 13.09 -42.88
C ARG A 806 8.90 13.15 -43.88
N SER A 807 9.96 13.83 -43.47
CA SER A 807 11.26 13.83 -44.15
C SER A 807 12.19 12.80 -43.49
N ILE A 808 12.85 11.97 -44.30
CA ILE A 808 13.82 10.98 -43.82
C ILE A 808 15.20 11.38 -44.35
N ILE A 809 16.14 11.57 -43.44
CA ILE A 809 17.53 11.90 -43.75
C ILE A 809 18.40 10.67 -43.43
N PHE A 810 19.10 10.20 -44.45
CA PHE A 810 20.04 9.09 -44.34
C PHE A 810 21.48 9.62 -44.26
N TYR A 811 22.28 9.08 -43.33
CA TYR A 811 23.68 9.49 -43.13
C TYR A 811 24.62 8.29 -42.92
N THR A 812 25.87 8.41 -43.42
CA THR A 812 26.91 7.37 -43.34
C THR A 812 28.27 7.98 -43.03
N GLY A 813 29.03 7.35 -42.14
CA GLY A 813 30.46 7.67 -41.91
C GLY A 813 31.42 6.92 -42.85
N LYS A 814 30.91 6.12 -43.79
CA LYS A 814 31.68 5.36 -44.78
C LYS A 814 31.50 5.93 -46.19
N GLY A 815 32.55 5.86 -47.00
CA GLY A 815 32.62 6.47 -48.34
C GLY A 815 31.63 5.90 -49.39
N GLU A 816 31.67 6.49 -50.59
CA GLU A 816 30.65 6.39 -51.65
C GLU A 816 30.14 4.97 -51.96
N GLU A 817 30.97 3.94 -51.81
CA GLU A 817 30.59 2.56 -52.10
C GLU A 817 29.38 2.08 -51.27
N HIS A 818 29.26 2.48 -49.99
CA HIS A 818 28.08 2.18 -49.17
C HIS A 818 26.84 2.96 -49.64
N VAL A 819 27.00 4.22 -50.07
CA VAL A 819 25.90 5.04 -50.60
C VAL A 819 25.29 4.39 -51.86
N GLY A 820 26.13 3.80 -52.71
CA GLY A 820 25.67 3.01 -53.87
C GLY A 820 24.81 1.81 -53.49
N ARG A 821 25.26 1.00 -52.51
CA ARG A 821 24.50 -0.17 -52.02
C ARG A 821 23.17 0.22 -51.38
N VAL A 822 23.12 1.30 -50.62
CA VAL A 822 21.86 1.72 -49.98
C VAL A 822 20.89 2.37 -50.97
N ARG A 823 21.37 3.10 -52.01
CA ARG A 823 20.49 3.50 -53.12
C ARG A 823 19.79 2.29 -53.75
N GLU A 824 20.51 1.20 -53.96
CA GLU A 824 19.98 -0.04 -54.52
C GLU A 824 18.96 -0.73 -53.59
N VAL A 825 19.17 -0.67 -52.28
CA VAL A 825 18.19 -1.12 -51.26
C VAL A 825 16.93 -0.25 -51.27
N VAL A 826 17.06 1.07 -51.14
CA VAL A 826 15.92 1.99 -51.08
C VAL A 826 15.10 1.90 -52.37
N ARG A 827 15.75 1.64 -53.51
CA ARG A 827 15.10 1.31 -54.79
C ARG A 827 14.36 -0.04 -54.77
N LYS A 828 14.85 -1.05 -54.05
CA LYS A 828 14.21 -2.38 -53.92
C LYS A 828 13.02 -2.38 -52.94
N VAL A 829 13.10 -1.64 -51.84
CA VAL A 829 12.00 -1.53 -50.85
C VAL A 829 10.98 -0.47 -51.27
N GLY A 830 11.42 0.66 -51.82
CA GLY A 830 10.59 1.78 -52.26
C GLY A 830 9.87 1.59 -53.60
N GLY A 831 9.54 0.35 -53.97
CA GLY A 831 8.84 0.00 -55.21
C GLY A 831 7.39 0.50 -55.24
N THR A 832 7.22 1.80 -55.48
CA THR A 832 6.01 2.64 -55.72
C THR A 832 6.11 4.04 -55.08
N ALA A 833 7.23 4.41 -54.44
CA ALA A 833 7.44 5.71 -53.81
C ALA A 833 7.81 6.87 -54.78
N ALA A 834 7.26 6.87 -56.01
CA ALA A 834 7.55 7.86 -57.05
C ALA A 834 6.90 9.23 -56.75
N GLY A 835 7.55 10.03 -55.88
CA GLY A 835 7.12 11.40 -55.55
C GLY A 835 7.62 11.96 -54.22
N ARG A 836 8.43 11.22 -53.44
CA ARG A 836 8.85 11.63 -52.09
C ARG A 836 10.19 12.39 -52.12
N LYS A 837 10.33 13.45 -51.32
CA LYS A 837 11.61 14.14 -51.04
C LYS A 837 12.51 13.26 -50.17
N LEU A 838 13.24 12.32 -50.78
CA LEU A 838 14.43 11.73 -50.14
C LEU A 838 15.63 12.65 -50.35
N GLN A 839 16.29 13.05 -49.26
CA GLN A 839 17.59 13.70 -49.28
C GLN A 839 18.60 12.79 -48.58
N MET A 840 19.72 12.51 -49.26
CA MET A 840 20.87 11.87 -48.64
C MET A 840 21.94 12.93 -48.42
N LEU A 841 22.44 13.01 -47.19
CA LEU A 841 23.55 13.88 -46.82
C LEU A 841 24.86 13.08 -46.89
N HIS A 842 25.86 13.64 -47.56
CA HIS A 842 27.17 13.03 -47.70
C HIS A 842 28.20 13.85 -46.92
N SER A 843 28.45 13.44 -45.67
CA SER A 843 29.40 14.12 -44.78
C SER A 843 30.53 13.15 -44.38
N VAL A 844 31.74 13.38 -44.88
CA VAL A 844 32.94 12.63 -44.45
C VAL A 844 33.44 13.25 -43.14
N VAL A 845 32.97 12.74 -42.00
CA VAL A 845 33.16 13.39 -40.69
C VAL A 845 33.99 12.50 -39.75
N SER A 846 35.22 12.94 -39.51
CA SER A 846 36.00 12.64 -38.30
C SER A 846 35.27 13.23 -37.06
N PRO A 847 35.38 12.69 -35.83
CA PRO A 847 34.35 12.77 -34.78
C PRO A 847 33.83 14.13 -34.26
N ASN A 848 34.23 15.28 -34.81
CA ASN A 848 33.74 16.60 -34.44
C ASN A 848 32.55 17.03 -35.32
N MET A 849 31.38 17.22 -34.71
CA MET A 849 30.12 17.59 -35.40
C MET A 849 30.09 18.95 -36.12
N MET A 850 31.11 19.82 -35.96
CA MET A 850 31.09 21.18 -36.51
C MET A 850 31.01 21.26 -38.05
N GLY A 851 31.35 20.20 -38.79
CA GLY A 851 31.21 20.18 -40.25
C GLY A 851 29.76 20.02 -40.75
N VAL A 852 28.83 19.58 -39.90
CA VAL A 852 27.45 19.27 -40.34
C VAL A 852 26.58 20.54 -40.37
N GLU A 853 26.90 21.57 -39.58
CA GLU A 853 26.12 22.82 -39.55
C GLU A 853 26.23 23.66 -40.83
N SER A 854 27.35 23.63 -41.55
CA SER A 854 27.48 24.35 -42.84
C SER A 854 26.60 23.70 -43.91
N ASP A 855 26.71 22.38 -44.05
CA ASP A 855 26.04 21.62 -45.10
C ASP A 855 24.51 21.62 -44.89
N LEU A 856 24.03 21.72 -43.64
CA LEU A 856 22.61 21.89 -43.34
C LEU A 856 22.10 23.31 -43.63
N ARG A 857 22.88 24.35 -43.32
CA ARG A 857 22.52 25.73 -43.66
C ARG A 857 22.39 25.95 -45.16
N ASP A 858 23.31 25.40 -45.95
CA ASP A 858 23.27 25.50 -47.41
C ASP A 858 22.11 24.71 -48.04
N LEU A 859 21.51 23.76 -47.30
CA LEU A 859 20.29 23.05 -47.67
C LEU A 859 19.00 23.70 -47.15
N GLY A 860 19.09 24.74 -46.31
CA GLY A 860 17.96 25.45 -45.73
C GLY A 860 17.13 24.64 -44.74
N LEU A 861 17.79 23.77 -43.95
CA LEU A 861 17.19 22.88 -42.94
C LEU A 861 17.46 23.35 -41.49
#